data_AF-A0A4S8IQP2-F1
#
_entry.id   AF-A0A4S8IQP2-F1
#
_cell.length_a   1.000
_cell.length_b   1.000
_cell.length_c   1.000
_cell.angle_alpha   90.00
_cell.angle_beta   90.00
_cell.angle_gamma   90.00
#
_symmetry.space_group_name_H-M   'P 1'
#
loop_
_entity.id
_entity.type
_entity.pdbx_description
1 polymer ?
#
loop_
_entity_poly.entity_id
_entity_poly.type
_entity_poly.pdbx_seq_one_letter_code
_entity_poly.pdbx_strand_id
1 'polypeptide(L)'
;MEDTPAENSPKLPVPGRRNILITSALPYVNNVPHLGNIIGCVLSADVFARYCRLRGYNTIYICGTDEYGTATETKAMEENCSPKEICDKYHEIHKEVYKWFDISFDEFGRTSSPQQTEICQSIFHKLLENNWLSEKTMQQLYCDTCQRFLADRLVEGTCPTLDCNYESARGDQCEKCGKLLNPTELIDPKCKVCQRTPHICDTDHLFLELPLLRKKLEDYIDSMSITGSWSQNAIQATQAWLKEGLKPRCITRDLKWGVPVPHEKYKDKVFYVWFDAPIGYISITACYTLEWEKWWKNSENVELYQFMGKDNVPFHTVMFPSTLIGTSEKWTMMKTISVTEYLNYETGKFSKSKGVGVFGNDAKDTNIPTEVWRYYLLTNRPEVSDTLFTWSDLQAKLNSELLNNLGNFVNRVLSFIAKPEGAGYNSIVPDAPDAESHNLTKDLGEKVGKLVDQYLDAMEKVKLKQGLRTAMSISSEGNAYLQESQFWKLYKEDPSSCAIVMKTSAGLVYLLATLLEPFMPSFSIEVLRQLNLSPKTSLSFCNEKGETEDKKKPWNFLPSGHSISKPEPLFKELKDEDVEYFRMRFAGSQADRKVKAEADAKKIAEQLKSTNITEANAKKQQCKPEGSPKAKPTETEIPITKLDIRVGLIKKVQKHPDADSLYVEEIDVGEESTRTVVSGLVKYIPLEEMQNRKVCVLCNLKPATMRGIKSHAMVLAASSDNHSKVEMVDPPASAAVGERVTFSGYSGEPDSIISAKSKVWEKVQLDMHTDAELVACYKDVPFMTSAGVCKVSSIANGIIR
;
A
#
# COMPACT_ATOMS: atom_id res chain seq x y z
N MET A 1 -29.36 -38.19 -0.25
CA MET A 1 -29.64 -36.87 -0.84
C MET A 1 -29.50 -35.89 0.30
N GLU A 2 -28.25 -35.51 0.60
CA GLU A 2 -27.95 -34.51 1.61
C GLU A 2 -28.07 -33.14 0.94
N ASP A 3 -28.89 -32.28 1.54
CA ASP A 3 -29.08 -30.89 1.15
C ASP A 3 -27.74 -30.16 1.15
N THR A 4 -27.19 -29.90 -0.04
CA THR A 4 -26.23 -28.80 -0.23
C THR A 4 -26.95 -27.48 0.09
N PRO A 5 -26.54 -26.72 1.11
CA PRO A 5 -27.10 -25.40 1.36
C PRO A 5 -26.87 -24.53 0.13
N ALA A 6 -27.89 -23.83 -0.33
CA ALA A 6 -27.75 -22.86 -1.41
C ALA A 6 -26.63 -21.87 -1.06
N GLU A 7 -25.65 -21.66 -1.96
CA GLU A 7 -24.46 -20.81 -1.78
C GLU A 7 -24.76 -19.33 -1.41
N ASN A 8 -26.04 -18.93 -1.28
CA ASN A 8 -26.51 -17.55 -1.07
C ASN A 8 -27.34 -17.32 0.21
N SER A 9 -27.42 -18.28 1.16
CA SER A 9 -28.13 -18.01 2.42
C SER A 9 -27.29 -17.15 3.36
N PRO A 10 -27.85 -16.09 4.00
CA PRO A 10 -27.11 -15.29 4.95
C PRO A 10 -26.57 -16.10 6.14
N LYS A 11 -25.30 -15.90 6.49
CA LYS A 11 -24.66 -16.57 7.62
C LYS A 11 -25.12 -15.93 8.93
N LEU A 12 -25.59 -16.77 9.87
CA LEU A 12 -25.97 -16.35 11.21
C LEU A 12 -24.96 -16.88 12.25
N PRO A 13 -24.82 -16.24 13.42
CA PRO A 13 -23.98 -16.74 14.50
C PRO A 13 -24.42 -18.14 14.95
N VAL A 14 -23.44 -19.02 15.16
CA VAL A 14 -23.64 -20.39 15.61
C VAL A 14 -23.20 -20.50 17.07
N PRO A 15 -24.11 -20.85 18.01
CA PRO A 15 -23.74 -21.05 19.42
C PRO A 15 -22.62 -22.08 19.59
N GLY A 16 -21.70 -21.82 20.52
CA GLY A 16 -20.56 -22.71 20.80
C GLY A 16 -19.44 -22.68 19.75
N ARG A 17 -19.62 -21.94 18.64
CA ARG A 17 -18.54 -21.63 17.68
C ARG A 17 -18.10 -20.18 17.86
N ARG A 18 -16.88 -19.89 17.41
CA ARG A 18 -16.38 -18.51 17.38
C ARG A 18 -17.01 -17.77 16.20
N ASN A 19 -17.78 -16.72 16.48
CA ASN A 19 -18.46 -15.90 15.48
C ASN A 19 -17.74 -14.55 15.37
N ILE A 20 -17.20 -14.26 14.19
CA ILE A 20 -16.40 -13.06 13.93
C ILE A 20 -17.17 -12.15 12.98
N LEU A 21 -17.49 -10.95 13.46
CA LEU A 21 -18.04 -9.87 12.66
C LEU A 21 -16.91 -8.92 12.31
N ILE A 22 -16.66 -8.73 11.02
CA ILE A 22 -15.60 -7.87 10.53
C ILE A 22 -16.23 -6.69 9.81
N THR A 23 -15.77 -5.48 10.15
CA THR A 23 -16.13 -4.26 9.43
C THR A 23 -14.88 -3.54 8.95
N SER A 24 -14.97 -2.94 7.77
CA SER A 24 -13.98 -2.00 7.27
C SER A 24 -14.60 -0.62 7.18
N ALA A 25 -13.83 0.43 7.51
CA ALA A 25 -14.31 1.80 7.45
C ALA A 25 -14.99 2.10 6.11
N LEU A 26 -16.22 2.62 6.18
CA LEU A 26 -17.03 2.92 5.00
C LEU A 26 -16.31 3.98 4.15
N PRO A 27 -15.85 3.65 2.93
CA PRO A 27 -15.29 4.65 2.03
C PRO A 27 -16.34 5.70 1.67
N TYR A 28 -15.93 6.97 1.70
CA TYR A 28 -16.78 8.05 1.25
C TYR A 28 -16.99 7.98 -0.26
N VAL A 29 -18.26 7.95 -0.69
CA VAL A 29 -18.65 7.58 -2.05
C VAL A 29 -18.15 8.55 -3.11
N ASN A 30 -17.99 9.84 -2.79
CA ASN A 30 -17.77 10.86 -3.83
C ASN A 30 -16.36 10.85 -4.48
N ASN A 31 -15.51 9.89 -4.14
CA ASN A 31 -14.13 9.80 -4.61
C ASN A 31 -13.72 8.37 -4.94
N VAL A 32 -13.06 8.17 -6.09
CA VAL A 32 -12.40 6.89 -6.38
C VAL A 32 -11.34 6.61 -5.31
N PRO A 33 -11.32 5.40 -4.71
CA PRO A 33 -10.35 5.08 -3.66
C PRO A 33 -8.95 4.95 -4.26
N HIS A 34 -7.95 5.49 -3.58
CA HIS A 34 -6.54 5.27 -3.90
C HIS A 34 -5.95 4.11 -3.09
N LEU A 35 -4.73 3.68 -3.44
CA LEU A 35 -4.08 2.54 -2.79
C LEU A 35 -4.00 2.67 -1.26
N GLY A 36 -3.80 3.90 -0.77
CA GLY A 36 -3.82 4.22 0.66
C GLY A 36 -5.16 3.92 1.35
N ASN A 37 -6.30 4.22 0.71
CA ASN A 37 -7.61 3.85 1.27
C ASN A 37 -7.78 2.33 1.28
N ILE A 38 -7.32 1.66 0.22
CA ILE A 38 -7.44 0.22 0.05
C ILE A 38 -6.65 -0.52 1.14
N ILE A 39 -5.35 -0.22 1.28
CA ILE A 39 -4.50 -0.90 2.28
C ILE A 39 -4.93 -0.57 3.71
N GLY A 40 -5.33 0.67 4.00
CA GLY A 40 -5.67 1.07 5.36
C GLY A 40 -6.97 0.49 5.88
N CYS A 41 -7.88 0.09 4.99
CA CYS A 41 -9.22 -0.37 5.34
C CYS A 41 -9.50 -1.74 4.71
N VAL A 42 -10.00 -1.76 3.47
CA VAL A 42 -10.68 -2.94 2.91
C VAL A 42 -9.77 -4.13 2.65
N LEU A 43 -8.52 -3.90 2.23
CA LEU A 43 -7.55 -4.99 1.98
C LEU A 43 -7.04 -5.59 3.29
N SER A 44 -6.82 -4.76 4.32
CA SER A 44 -6.44 -5.27 5.65
C SER A 44 -7.53 -6.14 6.26
N ALA A 45 -8.78 -5.70 6.18
CA ALA A 45 -9.93 -6.47 6.68
C ALA A 45 -10.15 -7.76 5.87
N ASP A 46 -9.97 -7.72 4.55
CA ASP A 46 -10.10 -8.89 3.68
C ASP A 46 -9.12 -10.01 4.05
N VAL A 47 -7.86 -9.66 4.28
CA VAL A 47 -6.83 -10.62 4.72
C VAL A 47 -7.25 -11.30 6.02
N PHE A 48 -7.74 -10.53 6.99
CA PHE A 48 -8.19 -11.13 8.25
C PHE A 48 -9.46 -11.97 8.07
N ALA A 49 -10.41 -11.52 7.24
CA ALA A 49 -11.64 -12.26 6.95
C ALA A 49 -11.36 -13.62 6.29
N ARG A 50 -10.46 -13.65 5.29
CA ARG A 50 -10.01 -14.89 4.64
C ARG A 50 -9.30 -15.81 5.62
N TYR A 51 -8.39 -15.28 6.44
CA TYR A 51 -7.77 -16.05 7.52
C TYR A 51 -8.80 -16.66 8.48
N CYS A 52 -9.79 -15.90 8.95
CA CYS A 52 -10.83 -16.41 9.83
C CYS A 52 -11.64 -17.54 9.18
N ARG A 53 -11.95 -17.42 7.88
CA ARG A 53 -12.64 -18.47 7.12
C ARG A 53 -11.78 -19.74 6.99
N LEU A 54 -10.48 -19.60 6.70
CA LEU A 54 -9.55 -20.74 6.66
C LEU A 54 -9.39 -21.44 8.02
N ARG A 55 -9.55 -20.70 9.12
CA ARG A 55 -9.59 -21.25 10.48
C ARG A 55 -10.93 -21.90 10.84
N GLY A 56 -11.91 -21.90 9.93
CA GLY A 56 -13.25 -22.44 10.16
C GLY A 56 -14.13 -21.59 11.06
N TYR A 57 -13.76 -20.33 11.33
CA TYR A 57 -14.57 -19.42 12.13
C TYR A 57 -15.79 -18.96 11.35
N ASN A 58 -16.92 -18.87 12.03
CA ASN A 58 -18.13 -18.35 11.42
C ASN A 58 -17.97 -16.84 11.24
N THR A 59 -17.71 -16.42 10.01
CA THR A 59 -17.22 -15.06 9.72
C THR A 59 -18.13 -14.39 8.70
N ILE A 60 -18.55 -13.16 9.02
CA ILE A 60 -19.11 -12.22 8.04
C ILE A 60 -18.25 -10.96 7.94
N TYR A 61 -18.00 -10.51 6.72
CA TYR A 61 -17.27 -9.29 6.43
C TYR A 61 -18.16 -8.27 5.73
N ILE A 62 -18.47 -7.19 6.45
CA ILE A 62 -19.42 -6.16 6.05
C ILE A 62 -18.69 -4.84 5.76
N CYS A 63 -19.02 -4.22 4.64
CA CYS A 63 -18.61 -2.85 4.30
C CYS A 63 -19.64 -2.22 3.37
N GLY A 64 -19.40 -1.00 2.93
CA GLY A 64 -20.26 -0.29 2.01
C GLY A 64 -19.80 1.14 1.79
N THR A 65 -20.55 1.90 1.00
CA THR A 65 -20.25 3.30 0.76
C THR A 65 -20.95 4.21 1.78
N ASP A 66 -20.21 5.19 2.29
CA ASP A 66 -20.76 6.32 3.05
C ASP A 66 -21.18 7.42 2.07
N GLU A 67 -22.48 7.72 2.03
CA GLU A 67 -23.10 8.46 0.94
C GLU A 67 -23.64 9.83 1.32
N TYR A 68 -23.80 10.11 2.61
CA TYR A 68 -24.47 11.33 3.07
C TYR A 68 -23.52 12.51 3.29
N GLY A 69 -24.10 13.69 3.53
CA GLY A 69 -23.35 14.88 3.94
C GLY A 69 -23.00 15.85 2.80
N THR A 70 -22.45 16.99 3.21
CA THR A 70 -22.26 18.17 2.35
C THR A 70 -21.34 17.94 1.16
N ALA A 71 -20.34 17.05 1.29
CA ALA A 71 -19.38 16.82 0.23
C ALA A 71 -20.01 16.04 -0.95
N THR A 72 -21.00 15.18 -0.70
CA THR A 72 -21.83 14.57 -1.75
C THR A 72 -22.67 15.63 -2.45
N GLU A 73 -23.39 16.48 -1.72
CA GLU A 73 -24.19 17.57 -2.33
C GLU A 73 -23.32 18.51 -3.18
N THR A 74 -22.15 18.87 -2.67
CA THR A 74 -21.19 19.74 -3.39
C THR A 74 -20.72 19.08 -4.67
N LYS A 75 -20.33 17.80 -4.61
CA LYS A 75 -19.86 17.06 -5.78
C LYS A 75 -20.98 16.83 -6.80
N ALA A 76 -22.20 16.58 -6.34
CA ALA A 76 -23.38 16.46 -7.19
C ALA A 76 -23.66 17.78 -7.95
N MET A 77 -23.55 18.93 -7.27
CA MET A 77 -23.65 20.25 -7.91
C MET A 77 -22.53 20.47 -8.94
N GLU A 78 -21.29 20.11 -8.64
CA GLU A 78 -20.16 20.21 -9.58
C GLU A 78 -20.36 19.34 -10.85
N GLU A 79 -20.97 18.17 -10.70
CA GLU A 79 -21.24 17.24 -11.81
C GLU A 79 -22.62 17.42 -12.45
N ASN A 80 -23.37 18.46 -12.04
CA ASN A 80 -24.73 18.76 -12.51
C ASN A 80 -25.70 17.56 -12.42
N CYS A 81 -25.68 16.84 -11.30
CA CYS A 81 -26.57 15.72 -11.02
C CYS A 81 -27.14 15.77 -9.59
N SER A 82 -28.07 14.88 -9.27
CA SER A 82 -28.58 14.73 -7.91
C SER A 82 -27.59 13.99 -7.00
N PRO A 83 -27.63 14.22 -5.67
CA PRO A 83 -26.85 13.43 -4.71
C PRO A 83 -27.04 11.92 -4.86
N LYS A 84 -28.25 11.46 -5.19
CA LYS A 84 -28.53 10.05 -5.44
C LYS A 84 -27.78 9.52 -6.66
N GLU A 85 -27.86 10.22 -7.80
CA GLU A 85 -27.21 9.79 -9.04
C GLU A 85 -25.70 9.70 -8.89
N ILE A 86 -25.07 10.64 -8.19
CA ILE A 86 -23.63 10.57 -7.95
C ILE A 86 -23.25 9.42 -7.02
N CYS A 87 -24.04 9.16 -5.97
CA CYS A 87 -23.82 8.01 -5.10
C CYS A 87 -23.97 6.70 -5.86
N ASP A 88 -25.01 6.57 -6.69
CA ASP A 88 -25.26 5.38 -7.51
C ASP A 88 -24.08 5.12 -8.46
N LYS A 89 -23.59 6.16 -9.15
CA LYS A 89 -22.43 6.08 -10.04
C LYS A 89 -21.17 5.62 -9.31
N TYR A 90 -20.84 6.25 -8.18
CA TYR A 90 -19.57 5.97 -7.51
C TYR A 90 -19.63 4.69 -6.65
N HIS A 91 -20.77 4.30 -6.12
CA HIS A 91 -20.94 3.01 -5.45
C HIS A 91 -20.52 1.85 -6.37
N GLU A 92 -20.97 1.87 -7.64
CA GLU A 92 -20.54 0.88 -8.63
C GLU A 92 -19.04 0.94 -8.93
N ILE A 93 -18.45 2.14 -9.02
CA ILE A 93 -17.00 2.28 -9.20
C ILE A 93 -16.23 1.65 -8.03
N HIS A 94 -16.65 1.90 -6.78
CA HIS A 94 -16.04 1.27 -5.60
C HIS A 94 -16.16 -0.24 -5.66
N LYS A 95 -17.35 -0.76 -5.97
CA LYS A 95 -17.61 -2.19 -6.09
C LYS A 95 -16.75 -2.86 -7.16
N GLU A 96 -16.61 -2.24 -8.32
CA GLU A 96 -15.73 -2.73 -9.39
C GLU A 96 -14.25 -2.76 -8.98
N VAL A 97 -13.77 -1.68 -8.33
CA VAL A 97 -12.40 -1.62 -7.83
C VAL A 97 -12.15 -2.71 -6.81
N TYR A 98 -13.01 -2.86 -5.80
CA TYR A 98 -12.82 -3.84 -4.74
C TYR A 98 -12.97 -5.28 -5.25
N LYS A 99 -13.86 -5.51 -6.21
CA LYS A 99 -13.93 -6.80 -6.92
C LYS A 99 -12.64 -7.11 -7.67
N TRP A 100 -12.04 -6.13 -8.35
CA TRP A 100 -10.76 -6.32 -9.05
C TRP A 100 -9.59 -6.57 -8.09
N PHE A 101 -9.59 -5.91 -6.92
CA PHE A 101 -8.65 -6.18 -5.82
C PHE A 101 -8.92 -7.50 -5.09
N ASP A 102 -9.91 -8.28 -5.53
CA ASP A 102 -10.33 -9.55 -4.94
C ASP A 102 -10.67 -9.42 -3.45
N ILE A 103 -11.46 -8.40 -3.12
CA ILE A 103 -12.01 -8.19 -1.78
C ILE A 103 -13.29 -9.01 -1.62
N SER A 104 -13.30 -9.88 -0.62
CA SER A 104 -14.32 -10.90 -0.40
C SER A 104 -15.33 -10.49 0.67
N PHE A 105 -16.09 -9.42 0.41
CA PHE A 105 -17.21 -9.03 1.28
C PHE A 105 -18.30 -10.11 1.31
N ASP A 106 -18.89 -10.34 2.47
CA ASP A 106 -20.18 -11.06 2.55
C ASP A 106 -21.33 -10.11 2.16
N GLU A 107 -21.20 -8.80 2.44
CA GLU A 107 -22.08 -7.75 1.93
C GLU A 107 -21.30 -6.44 1.71
N PHE A 108 -21.51 -5.81 0.54
CA PHE A 108 -21.02 -4.46 0.24
C PHE A 108 -22.21 -3.52 -0.03
N GLY A 109 -22.73 -2.92 1.03
CA GLY A 109 -23.96 -2.14 1.01
C GLY A 109 -23.76 -0.64 0.91
N ARG A 110 -24.76 0.12 1.37
CA ARG A 110 -24.88 1.57 1.20
C ARG A 110 -25.52 2.20 2.42
N THR A 111 -25.07 3.37 2.84
CA THR A 111 -25.75 4.12 3.92
C THR A 111 -27.04 4.78 3.48
N SER A 112 -27.30 4.92 2.17
CA SER A 112 -28.56 5.52 1.66
C SER A 112 -29.76 4.55 1.59
N SER A 113 -29.77 3.51 2.45
CA SER A 113 -30.82 2.48 2.47
C SER A 113 -31.99 2.85 3.40
N PRO A 114 -33.19 2.29 3.18
CA PRO A 114 -34.30 2.42 4.13
C PRO A 114 -33.95 1.91 5.53
N GLN A 115 -33.20 0.80 5.62
CA GLN A 115 -32.74 0.21 6.88
C GLN A 115 -31.84 1.16 7.68
N GLN A 116 -31.01 1.97 7.01
CA GLN A 116 -30.24 3.02 7.68
C GLN A 116 -31.17 3.99 8.39
N THR A 117 -32.21 4.47 7.70
CA THR A 117 -33.14 5.44 8.26
C THR A 117 -33.84 4.85 9.49
N GLU A 118 -34.40 3.65 9.36
CA GLU A 118 -35.10 2.97 10.45
C GLU A 118 -34.22 2.76 11.69
N ILE A 119 -33.03 2.20 11.52
CA ILE A 119 -32.13 1.86 12.64
C ILE A 119 -31.55 3.13 13.27
N CYS A 120 -31.14 4.11 12.45
CA CYS A 120 -30.64 5.39 12.95
C CYS A 120 -31.70 6.12 13.78
N GLN A 121 -32.94 6.18 13.29
CA GLN A 121 -34.06 6.77 14.02
C GLN A 121 -34.39 6.01 15.30
N SER A 122 -34.35 4.67 15.28
CA SER A 122 -34.52 3.85 16.49
C SER A 122 -33.48 4.16 17.57
N ILE A 123 -32.19 4.22 17.19
CA ILE A 123 -31.10 4.59 18.11
C ILE A 123 -31.30 6.00 18.65
N PHE A 124 -31.66 6.95 17.79
CA PHE A 124 -31.96 8.33 18.18
C PHE A 124 -33.09 8.41 19.21
N HIS A 125 -34.20 7.71 19.00
CA HIS A 125 -35.32 7.68 19.94
C HIS A 125 -34.88 7.16 21.32
N LYS A 126 -34.06 6.10 21.37
CA LYS A 126 -33.50 5.60 22.63
C LYS A 126 -32.60 6.61 23.33
N LEU A 127 -31.77 7.34 22.59
CA LEU A 127 -30.95 8.41 23.17
C LEU A 127 -31.78 9.57 23.72
N LEU A 128 -32.86 9.92 23.01
CA LEU A 128 -33.81 10.95 23.45
C LEU A 128 -34.57 10.52 24.71
N GLU A 129 -35.13 9.31 24.72
CA GLU A 129 -35.83 8.70 25.87
C GLU A 129 -34.95 8.64 27.12
N ASN A 130 -33.65 8.34 26.94
CA ASN A 130 -32.68 8.24 28.02
C ASN A 130 -32.04 9.58 28.42
N ASN A 131 -32.49 10.72 27.88
CA ASN A 131 -32.02 12.07 28.19
C ASN A 131 -30.51 12.31 27.92
N TRP A 132 -29.96 11.72 26.85
CA TRP A 132 -28.56 11.95 26.43
C TRP A 132 -28.39 13.06 25.41
N LEU A 133 -29.48 13.74 25.04
CA LEU A 133 -29.48 14.77 24.02
C LEU A 133 -29.78 16.14 24.64
N SER A 134 -29.10 17.17 24.15
CA SER A 134 -29.40 18.57 24.48
C SER A 134 -29.66 19.38 23.20
N GLU A 135 -30.37 20.48 23.36
CA GLU A 135 -30.63 21.45 22.29
C GLU A 135 -29.78 22.70 22.51
N LYS A 136 -29.16 23.22 21.44
CA LYS A 136 -28.47 24.51 21.44
C LYS A 136 -28.74 25.25 20.14
N THR A 137 -28.97 26.55 20.24
CA THR A 137 -29.05 27.47 19.10
C THR A 137 -27.64 27.83 18.62
N MET A 138 -27.42 27.79 17.32
CA MET A 138 -26.17 28.18 16.66
C MET A 138 -26.43 29.24 15.60
N GLN A 139 -25.43 30.06 15.32
CA GLN A 139 -25.48 31.04 14.23
C GLN A 139 -24.82 30.48 12.98
N GLN A 140 -25.54 30.50 11.87
CA GLN A 140 -25.04 30.07 10.56
C GLN A 140 -25.43 31.07 9.48
N LEU A 141 -24.68 31.09 8.37
CA LEU A 141 -25.02 31.91 7.22
C LEU A 141 -26.13 31.25 6.40
N TYR A 142 -27.19 31.99 6.12
CA TYR A 142 -28.32 31.58 5.29
C TYR A 142 -28.34 32.36 3.98
N CYS A 143 -28.56 31.67 2.87
CA CYS A 143 -28.70 32.29 1.56
C CYS A 143 -30.15 32.33 1.13
N ASP A 144 -30.76 33.52 1.08
CA ASP A 144 -32.16 33.71 0.66
C ASP A 144 -32.42 33.30 -0.79
N THR A 145 -31.41 33.32 -1.66
CA THR A 145 -31.59 32.91 -3.06
C THR A 145 -31.50 31.41 -3.24
N CYS A 146 -30.58 30.75 -2.52
CA CYS A 146 -30.48 29.29 -2.54
C CYS A 146 -31.44 28.60 -1.56
N GLN A 147 -32.13 29.37 -0.71
CA GLN A 147 -33.06 28.89 0.32
C GLN A 147 -32.45 27.79 1.20
N ARG A 148 -31.20 27.99 1.65
CA ARG A 148 -30.47 27.03 2.50
C ARG A 148 -29.44 27.73 3.38
N PHE A 149 -29.13 27.05 4.49
CA PHE A 149 -27.92 27.32 5.26
C PHE A 149 -26.68 26.93 4.43
N LEU A 150 -25.62 27.71 4.58
CA LEU A 150 -24.36 27.50 3.87
C LEU A 150 -23.36 26.83 4.80
N ALA A 151 -22.91 25.65 4.41
CA ALA A 151 -21.71 25.06 5.00
C ALA A 151 -20.49 25.92 4.68
N ASP A 152 -19.45 25.86 5.52
CA ASP A 152 -18.25 26.70 5.43
C ASP A 152 -17.61 26.70 4.03
N ARG A 153 -17.64 25.55 3.34
CA ARG A 153 -17.10 25.37 1.98
C ARG A 153 -17.90 26.09 0.88
N LEU A 154 -19.15 26.45 1.17
CA LEU A 154 -20.04 27.20 0.29
C LEU A 154 -20.05 28.70 0.60
N VAL A 155 -19.21 29.14 1.55
CA VAL A 155 -19.02 30.55 1.89
C VAL A 155 -17.61 30.97 1.47
N GLU A 156 -17.53 32.07 0.75
CA GLU A 156 -16.29 32.77 0.44
C GLU A 156 -16.42 34.23 0.84
N GLY A 157 -15.31 34.90 1.12
CA GLY A 157 -15.33 36.31 1.49
C GLY A 157 -13.93 36.83 1.79
N THR A 158 -13.85 38.07 2.26
CA THR A 158 -12.58 38.70 2.61
C THR A 158 -12.12 38.24 4.00
N CYS A 159 -10.85 37.85 4.10
CA CYS A 159 -10.24 37.40 5.34
C CYS A 159 -10.25 38.52 6.41
N PRO A 160 -10.81 38.28 7.61
CA PRO A 160 -10.85 39.28 8.68
C PRO A 160 -9.53 39.44 9.42
N THR A 161 -8.49 38.68 9.05
CA THR A 161 -7.19 38.78 9.71
C THR A 161 -6.51 40.07 9.30
N LEU A 162 -6.13 40.88 10.29
CA LEU A 162 -5.36 42.10 10.10
C LEU A 162 -4.14 41.82 9.21
N ASP A 163 -3.88 42.72 8.26
CA ASP A 163 -2.78 42.64 7.28
C ASP A 163 -2.84 41.50 6.25
N CYS A 164 -3.89 40.67 6.25
CA CYS A 164 -4.08 39.64 5.22
C CYS A 164 -4.88 40.14 4.01
N ASN A 165 -6.09 40.68 4.25
CA ASN A 165 -7.03 41.19 3.26
C ASN A 165 -7.21 40.29 2.03
N TYR A 166 -7.19 38.96 2.21
CA TYR A 166 -7.42 38.02 1.11
C TYR A 166 -8.91 37.98 0.76
N GLU A 167 -9.29 38.47 -0.43
CA GLU A 167 -10.69 38.67 -0.85
C GLU A 167 -11.48 37.38 -1.11
N SER A 168 -10.79 36.24 -1.21
CA SER A 168 -11.39 34.93 -1.52
C SER A 168 -11.06 33.89 -0.47
N ALA A 169 -11.03 34.29 0.81
CA ALA A 169 -10.92 33.35 1.92
C ALA A 169 -12.18 32.47 1.99
N ARG A 170 -11.98 31.20 2.34
CA ARG A 170 -13.10 30.26 2.55
C ARG A 170 -13.63 30.41 3.97
N GLY A 171 -14.86 29.95 4.20
CA GLY A 171 -15.52 30.02 5.50
C GLY A 171 -14.75 29.37 6.65
N ASP A 172 -13.95 28.33 6.36
CA ASP A 172 -13.22 27.54 7.36
C ASP A 172 -11.73 27.93 7.49
N GLN A 173 -11.11 28.40 6.40
CA GLN A 173 -9.69 28.73 6.39
C GLN A 173 -9.34 29.74 5.29
N CYS A 174 -8.48 30.71 5.64
CA CYS A 174 -7.83 31.59 4.66
C CYS A 174 -6.63 30.89 4.02
N GLU A 175 -6.61 30.79 2.69
CA GLU A 175 -5.51 30.16 1.95
C GLU A 175 -4.23 31.01 1.93
N LYS A 176 -4.34 32.33 2.13
CA LYS A 176 -3.19 33.24 2.13
C LYS A 176 -2.42 33.24 3.45
N CYS A 177 -3.11 33.41 4.58
CA CYS A 177 -2.46 33.46 5.90
C CYS A 177 -2.55 32.15 6.70
N GLY A 178 -3.29 31.15 6.21
CA GLY A 178 -3.46 29.85 6.85
C GLY A 178 -4.38 29.84 8.08
N LYS A 179 -4.88 31.01 8.53
CA LYS A 179 -5.73 31.12 9.72
C LYS A 179 -7.05 30.38 9.53
N LEU A 180 -7.45 29.63 10.55
CA LEU A 180 -8.79 29.04 10.67
C LEU A 180 -9.80 30.16 10.96
N LEU A 181 -10.91 30.15 10.23
CA LEU A 181 -11.95 31.18 10.30
C LEU A 181 -13.28 30.55 10.68
N ASN A 182 -14.16 31.36 11.24
CA ASN A 182 -15.59 31.05 11.25
C ASN A 182 -16.25 31.78 10.08
N PRO A 183 -17.20 31.16 9.34
CA PRO A 183 -17.82 31.80 8.19
C PRO A 183 -18.52 33.13 8.53
N THR A 184 -19.06 33.23 9.75
CA THR A 184 -19.71 34.44 10.27
C THR A 184 -18.76 35.60 10.53
N GLU A 185 -17.45 35.35 10.58
CA GLU A 185 -16.40 36.38 10.75
C GLU A 185 -15.89 36.94 9.41
N LEU A 186 -16.23 36.33 8.27
CA LEU A 186 -15.81 36.81 6.96
C LEU A 186 -16.38 38.19 6.66
N ILE A 187 -15.55 39.06 6.09
CA ILE A 187 -15.96 40.38 5.61
C ILE A 187 -16.53 40.22 4.20
N ASP A 188 -17.68 40.83 3.92
CA ASP A 188 -18.43 40.67 2.66
C ASP A 188 -18.59 39.19 2.26
N PRO A 189 -19.24 38.36 3.10
CA PRO A 189 -19.43 36.96 2.78
C PRO A 189 -20.31 36.83 1.53
N LYS A 190 -19.99 35.85 0.69
CA LYS A 190 -20.71 35.51 -0.53
C LYS A 190 -21.01 34.02 -0.55
N CYS A 191 -22.20 33.69 -1.03
CA CYS A 191 -22.55 32.33 -1.35
C CYS A 191 -21.80 31.90 -2.61
N LYS A 192 -20.94 30.88 -2.51
CA LYS A 192 -20.18 30.36 -3.65
C LYS A 192 -21.06 29.88 -4.82
N VAL A 193 -22.32 29.54 -4.53
CA VAL A 193 -23.26 29.01 -5.51
C VAL A 193 -23.93 30.12 -6.33
N CYS A 194 -24.52 31.13 -5.68
CA CYS A 194 -25.28 32.17 -6.36
C CYS A 194 -24.64 33.56 -6.32
N GLN A 195 -23.46 33.69 -5.71
CA GLN A 195 -22.66 34.91 -5.59
C GLN A 195 -23.36 36.07 -4.84
N ARG A 196 -24.47 35.79 -4.13
CA ARG A 196 -25.17 36.78 -3.30
C ARG A 196 -24.69 36.72 -1.85
N THR A 197 -24.80 37.86 -1.17
CA THR A 197 -24.48 38.00 0.26
C THR A 197 -25.47 37.20 1.11
N PRO A 198 -25.02 36.22 1.90
CA PRO A 198 -25.85 35.54 2.89
C PRO A 198 -26.00 36.40 4.16
N HIS A 199 -27.00 36.10 4.98
CA HIS A 199 -27.21 36.75 6.28
C HIS A 199 -27.06 35.75 7.43
N ILE A 200 -26.73 36.22 8.63
CA ILE A 200 -26.62 35.36 9.81
C ILE A 200 -28.02 35.02 10.31
N CYS A 201 -28.29 33.74 10.50
CA CYS A 201 -29.55 33.22 10.98
C CYS A 201 -29.31 32.22 12.12
N ASP A 202 -30.14 32.32 13.16
CA ASP A 202 -30.13 31.39 14.29
C ASP A 202 -30.81 30.09 13.88
N THR A 203 -30.20 28.96 14.23
CA THR A 203 -30.70 27.63 13.91
C THR A 203 -30.44 26.65 15.05
N ASP A 204 -31.48 25.91 15.45
CA ASP A 204 -31.39 24.99 16.58
C ASP A 204 -30.80 23.64 16.16
N HIS A 205 -30.00 23.06 17.04
CA HIS A 205 -29.35 21.78 16.80
C HIS A 205 -29.40 20.88 18.04
N LEU A 206 -29.51 19.57 17.78
CA LEU A 206 -29.36 18.54 18.80
C LEU A 206 -27.89 18.14 18.96
N PHE A 207 -27.49 17.93 20.21
CA PHE A 207 -26.16 17.51 20.63
C PHE A 207 -26.22 16.23 21.44
N LEU A 208 -25.30 15.31 21.18
CA LEU A 208 -25.04 14.17 22.05
C LEU A 208 -24.14 14.62 23.22
N GLU A 209 -24.62 14.44 24.44
CA GLU A 209 -23.94 14.83 25.68
C GLU A 209 -22.87 13.81 26.09
N LEU A 210 -21.80 13.72 25.28
CA LEU A 210 -20.63 12.89 25.57
C LEU A 210 -20.01 13.07 26.97
N PRO A 211 -19.94 14.29 27.56
CA PRO A 211 -19.39 14.45 28.91
C PRO A 211 -20.09 13.59 29.95
N LEU A 212 -21.42 13.40 29.80
CA LEU A 212 -22.23 12.64 30.75
C LEU A 212 -22.04 11.11 30.58
N LEU A 213 -21.64 10.66 29.39
CA LEU A 213 -21.35 9.26 29.08
C LEU A 213 -19.91 8.84 29.38
N ARG A 214 -19.04 9.81 29.72
CA ARG A 214 -17.59 9.62 29.88
C ARG A 214 -17.21 8.41 30.71
N LYS A 215 -17.78 8.26 31.92
CA LYS A 215 -17.40 7.18 32.84
C LYS A 215 -17.64 5.80 32.24
N LYS A 216 -18.84 5.57 31.68
CA LYS A 216 -19.19 4.29 31.03
C LYS A 216 -18.30 4.01 29.82
N LEU A 217 -17.93 5.06 29.09
CA LEU A 217 -17.04 4.94 27.95
C LEU A 217 -15.60 4.58 28.37
N GLU A 218 -15.07 5.22 29.41
CA GLU A 218 -13.74 4.93 29.97
C GLU A 218 -13.68 3.48 30.48
N ASP A 219 -14.69 3.02 31.22
CA ASP A 219 -14.79 1.63 31.68
C ASP A 219 -14.75 0.63 30.51
N TYR A 220 -15.45 0.95 29.41
CA TYR A 220 -15.43 0.15 28.19
C TYR A 220 -14.05 0.15 27.52
N ILE A 221 -13.43 1.32 27.35
CA ILE A 221 -12.13 1.47 26.69
C ILE A 221 -11.02 0.76 27.49
N ASP A 222 -10.98 0.94 28.81
CA ASP A 222 -9.95 0.36 29.67
C ASP A 222 -10.02 -1.18 29.67
N SER A 223 -11.23 -1.74 29.62
CA SER A 223 -11.42 -3.20 29.51
C SER A 223 -11.11 -3.73 28.11
N MET A 224 -11.68 -3.12 27.06
CA MET A 224 -11.59 -3.65 25.69
C MET A 224 -10.25 -3.38 25.02
N SER A 225 -9.56 -2.30 25.34
CA SER A 225 -8.24 -2.02 24.76
C SER A 225 -7.21 -3.11 25.11
N ILE A 226 -7.32 -3.69 26.31
CA ILE A 226 -6.47 -4.79 26.78
C ILE A 226 -6.97 -6.13 26.21
N THR A 227 -8.22 -6.49 26.49
CA THR A 227 -8.78 -7.80 26.10
C THR A 227 -8.86 -7.98 24.58
N GLY A 228 -9.12 -6.90 23.86
CA GLY A 228 -9.16 -6.83 22.40
C GLY A 228 -7.83 -6.54 21.74
N SER A 229 -6.75 -6.33 22.51
CA SER A 229 -5.40 -6.06 22.00
C SER A 229 -5.35 -4.93 20.96
N TRP A 230 -5.92 -3.77 21.31
CA TRP A 230 -5.98 -2.63 20.39
C TRP A 230 -4.59 -2.19 19.94
N SER A 231 -4.48 -1.67 18.72
CA SER A 231 -3.23 -1.14 18.23
C SER A 231 -2.80 0.11 19.02
N GLN A 232 -1.48 0.28 19.20
CA GLN A 232 -0.95 1.33 20.07
C GLN A 232 -1.34 2.75 19.62
N ASN A 233 -1.38 2.99 18.30
CA ASN A 233 -1.85 4.25 17.71
C ASN A 233 -3.33 4.50 18.02
N ALA A 234 -4.18 3.47 18.03
CA ALA A 234 -5.59 3.61 18.41
C ALA A 234 -5.74 4.03 19.88
N ILE A 235 -4.98 3.39 20.77
CA ILE A 235 -4.97 3.71 22.21
C ILE A 235 -4.51 5.17 22.41
N GLN A 236 -3.40 5.56 21.78
CA GLN A 236 -2.85 6.92 21.90
C GLN A 236 -3.85 7.98 21.41
N ALA A 237 -4.46 7.79 20.23
CA ALA A 237 -5.44 8.72 19.69
C ALA A 237 -6.70 8.83 20.56
N THR A 238 -7.17 7.69 21.10
CA THR A 238 -8.34 7.64 21.99
C THR A 238 -8.05 8.35 23.32
N GLN A 239 -6.90 8.08 23.94
CA GLN A 239 -6.50 8.70 25.19
C GLN A 239 -6.25 10.20 25.04
N ALA A 240 -5.74 10.67 23.90
CA ALA A 240 -5.63 12.10 23.60
C ALA A 240 -7.00 12.81 23.64
N TRP A 241 -8.03 12.19 23.05
CA TRP A 241 -9.41 12.69 23.09
C TRP A 241 -10.01 12.71 24.50
N LEU A 242 -9.78 11.65 25.30
CA LEU A 242 -10.24 11.59 26.69
C LEU A 242 -9.56 12.65 27.56
N LYS A 243 -8.27 12.90 27.34
CA LYS A 243 -7.48 13.89 28.07
C LYS A 243 -7.89 15.33 27.75
N GLU A 244 -8.23 15.65 26.50
CA GLU A 244 -8.76 16.97 26.13
C GLU A 244 -10.09 17.27 26.84
N GLY A 245 -10.84 16.23 27.18
CA GLY A 245 -12.17 16.33 27.75
C GLY A 245 -13.23 16.18 26.67
N LEU A 246 -14.13 15.21 26.86
CA LEU A 246 -15.26 15.00 25.95
C LEU A 246 -16.17 16.23 26.00
N LYS A 247 -16.53 16.75 24.83
CA LYS A 247 -17.42 17.89 24.64
C LYS A 247 -18.73 17.42 24.00
N PRO A 248 -19.86 18.11 24.23
CA PRO A 248 -21.09 17.81 23.51
C PRO A 248 -20.87 17.93 22.00
N ARG A 249 -21.40 16.97 21.22
CA ARG A 249 -21.20 16.93 19.76
C ARG A 249 -22.53 17.09 19.04
N CYS A 250 -22.60 18.05 18.11
CA CYS A 250 -23.80 18.29 17.31
C CYS A 250 -24.05 17.11 16.36
N ILE A 251 -25.23 16.50 16.46
CA ILE A 251 -25.65 15.33 15.67
C ILE A 251 -26.64 15.67 14.55
N THR A 252 -26.96 16.95 14.33
CA THR A 252 -27.91 17.39 13.28
C THR A 252 -27.25 18.39 12.33
N ARG A 253 -27.74 18.47 11.09
CA ARG A 253 -27.27 19.41 10.08
C ARG A 253 -28.42 19.93 9.23
N ASP A 254 -28.29 21.18 8.80
CA ASP A 254 -29.17 21.84 7.83
C ASP A 254 -28.82 21.44 6.40
N LEU A 255 -28.98 20.15 6.09
CA LEU A 255 -28.78 19.59 4.76
C LEU A 255 -30.07 18.91 4.31
N LYS A 256 -30.19 18.67 3.00
CA LYS A 256 -31.31 17.89 2.45
C LYS A 256 -30.91 16.43 2.20
N TRP A 257 -29.63 16.16 1.93
CA TRP A 257 -29.12 14.82 1.70
C TRP A 257 -28.54 14.18 2.98
N GLY A 258 -29.38 13.43 3.69
CA GLY A 258 -29.05 12.74 4.94
C GLY A 258 -30.26 11.98 5.49
N VAL A 259 -30.07 11.25 6.59
CA VAL A 259 -31.18 10.61 7.32
C VAL A 259 -32.03 11.68 8.01
N PRO A 260 -33.35 11.76 7.77
CA PRO A 260 -34.20 12.78 8.38
C PRO A 260 -34.35 12.58 9.89
N VAL A 261 -34.36 13.68 10.64
CA VAL A 261 -34.56 13.65 12.10
C VAL A 261 -36.04 13.45 12.43
N PRO A 262 -36.43 12.40 13.19
CA PRO A 262 -37.83 12.07 13.46
C PRO A 262 -38.38 12.90 14.63
N HIS A 263 -38.37 14.23 14.48
CA HIS A 263 -38.83 15.17 15.51
C HIS A 263 -39.42 16.42 14.85
N GLU A 264 -40.61 16.86 15.27
CA GLU A 264 -41.39 17.92 14.59
C GLU A 264 -40.60 19.23 14.42
N LYS A 265 -39.87 19.65 15.46
CA LYS A 265 -39.00 20.85 15.42
C LYS A 265 -37.86 20.75 14.40
N TYR A 266 -37.43 19.54 14.04
CA TYR A 266 -36.23 19.27 13.24
C TYR A 266 -36.53 18.59 11.90
N LYS A 267 -37.80 18.63 11.44
CA LYS A 267 -38.26 17.95 10.22
C LYS A 267 -37.51 18.34 8.94
N ASP A 268 -36.96 19.55 8.89
CA ASP A 268 -36.19 20.07 7.76
C ASP A 268 -34.68 19.80 7.86
N LYS A 269 -34.25 19.07 8.90
CA LYS A 269 -32.86 18.71 9.17
C LYS A 269 -32.62 17.22 8.99
N VAL A 270 -31.36 16.90 8.80
CA VAL A 270 -30.86 15.53 8.75
C VAL A 270 -29.85 15.27 9.87
N PHE A 271 -29.62 14.01 10.19
CA PHE A 271 -28.52 13.64 11.06
C PHE A 271 -27.18 13.97 10.42
N TYR A 272 -26.23 14.35 11.28
CA TYR A 272 -24.87 14.59 10.86
C TYR A 272 -24.17 13.26 10.56
N VAL A 273 -23.45 13.20 9.44
CA VAL A 273 -22.76 11.98 8.99
C VAL A 273 -21.83 11.34 10.04
N TRP A 274 -21.27 12.14 10.95
CA TRP A 274 -20.42 11.62 12.04
C TRP A 274 -21.20 10.83 13.11
N PHE A 275 -22.52 11.00 13.17
CA PHE A 275 -23.42 10.26 14.05
C PHE A 275 -23.92 8.98 13.37
N ASP A 276 -24.40 9.06 12.13
CA ASP A 276 -25.09 7.94 11.49
C ASP A 276 -24.19 7.05 10.61
N ALA A 277 -23.05 7.51 10.10
CA ALA A 277 -22.19 6.68 9.26
C ALA A 277 -21.73 5.37 9.94
N PRO A 278 -21.33 5.35 11.23
CA PRO A 278 -21.03 4.09 11.92
C PRO A 278 -22.26 3.18 12.12
N ILE A 279 -23.47 3.74 12.18
CA ILE A 279 -24.73 2.95 12.19
C ILE A 279 -24.90 2.23 10.84
N GLY A 280 -24.25 2.72 9.78
CA GLY A 280 -24.12 2.07 8.48
C GLY A 280 -23.68 0.61 8.55
N TYR A 281 -22.78 0.25 9.47
CA TYR A 281 -22.38 -1.16 9.61
C TYR A 281 -23.55 -2.06 10.01
N ILE A 282 -24.41 -1.56 10.90
CA ILE A 282 -25.58 -2.27 11.40
C ILE A 282 -26.63 -2.36 10.28
N SER A 283 -26.92 -1.24 9.60
CA SER A 283 -27.93 -1.20 8.56
C SER A 283 -27.56 -1.99 7.31
N ILE A 284 -26.29 -2.02 6.93
CA ILE A 284 -25.81 -2.89 5.85
C ILE A 284 -25.97 -4.37 6.25
N THR A 285 -25.71 -4.71 7.52
CA THR A 285 -25.97 -6.08 8.01
C THR A 285 -27.47 -6.40 7.99
N ALA A 286 -28.34 -5.42 8.24
CA ALA A 286 -29.79 -5.56 8.11
C ALA A 286 -30.26 -5.74 6.66
N CYS A 287 -29.53 -5.17 5.68
CA CYS A 287 -29.75 -5.46 4.26
C CYS A 287 -29.30 -6.88 3.89
N TYR A 288 -28.26 -7.40 4.53
CA TYR A 288 -27.76 -8.77 4.33
C TYR A 288 -28.69 -9.84 4.92
N THR A 289 -29.26 -9.59 6.10
CA THR A 289 -30.18 -10.53 6.77
C THR A 289 -31.21 -9.83 7.65
N LEU A 290 -32.44 -10.36 7.66
CA LEU A 290 -33.50 -9.89 8.55
C LEU A 290 -33.18 -10.17 10.04
N GLU A 291 -32.30 -11.14 10.33
CA GLU A 291 -31.90 -11.53 11.68
C GLU A 291 -30.60 -10.84 12.13
N TRP A 292 -30.34 -9.62 11.64
CA TRP A 292 -29.09 -8.88 11.87
C TRP A 292 -28.81 -8.60 13.36
N GLU A 293 -29.85 -8.54 14.20
CA GLU A 293 -29.71 -8.38 15.65
C GLU A 293 -28.93 -9.55 16.27
N LYS A 294 -28.95 -10.75 15.66
CA LYS A 294 -28.12 -11.87 16.14
C LYS A 294 -26.62 -11.57 16.06
N TRP A 295 -26.20 -10.71 15.13
CA TRP A 295 -24.83 -10.23 15.01
C TRP A 295 -24.55 -9.00 15.88
N TRP A 296 -25.45 -8.02 15.89
CA TRP A 296 -25.22 -6.70 16.50
C TRP A 296 -25.79 -6.50 17.91
N LYS A 297 -26.60 -7.44 18.42
CA LYS A 297 -27.14 -7.42 19.80
C LYS A 297 -26.83 -8.72 20.55
N ASN A 298 -25.64 -9.28 20.34
CA ASN A 298 -25.22 -10.58 20.85
C ASN A 298 -23.74 -10.58 21.27
N SER A 299 -23.40 -9.65 22.17
CA SER A 299 -22.03 -9.43 22.62
C SER A 299 -21.37 -10.63 23.29
N GLU A 300 -22.15 -11.61 23.76
CA GLU A 300 -21.65 -12.83 24.42
C GLU A 300 -21.12 -13.87 23.42
N ASN A 301 -21.60 -13.85 22.18
CA ASN A 301 -21.27 -14.86 21.16
C ASN A 301 -20.57 -14.31 19.92
N VAL A 302 -20.51 -12.98 19.77
CA VAL A 302 -19.96 -12.31 18.59
C VAL A 302 -18.78 -11.42 18.95
N GLU A 303 -17.68 -11.58 18.22
CA GLU A 303 -16.50 -10.74 18.32
C GLU A 303 -16.47 -9.75 17.15
N LEU A 304 -16.56 -8.46 17.45
CA LEU A 304 -16.49 -7.40 16.44
C LEU A 304 -15.04 -6.91 16.24
N TYR A 305 -14.56 -7.01 15.01
CA TYR A 305 -13.27 -6.49 14.55
C TYR A 305 -13.50 -5.32 13.58
N GLN A 306 -12.84 -4.19 13.79
CA GLN A 306 -12.94 -3.01 12.93
C GLN A 306 -11.58 -2.61 12.35
N PHE A 307 -11.54 -2.36 11.04
CA PHE A 307 -10.34 -1.97 10.31
C PHE A 307 -10.49 -0.57 9.71
N MET A 308 -9.53 0.32 9.98
CA MET A 308 -9.61 1.71 9.54
C MET A 308 -8.26 2.43 9.51
N GLY A 309 -8.21 3.58 8.83
CA GLY A 309 -7.12 4.54 9.01
C GLY A 309 -7.25 5.35 10.30
N LYS A 310 -6.14 5.93 10.78
CA LYS A 310 -6.07 6.66 12.06
C LYS A 310 -7.09 7.79 12.27
N ASP A 311 -7.52 8.44 11.19
CA ASP A 311 -8.46 9.56 11.25
C ASP A 311 -9.85 9.13 11.75
N ASN A 312 -10.21 7.85 11.56
CA ASN A 312 -11.50 7.30 11.97
C ASN A 312 -11.52 6.80 13.42
N VAL A 313 -10.38 6.79 14.12
CA VAL A 313 -10.28 6.21 15.47
C VAL A 313 -11.26 6.85 16.45
N PRO A 314 -11.31 8.18 16.62
CA PRO A 314 -12.21 8.78 17.62
C PRO A 314 -13.69 8.50 17.36
N PHE A 315 -14.06 8.25 16.11
CA PHE A 315 -15.44 7.88 15.77
C PHE A 315 -15.81 6.50 16.30
N HIS A 316 -14.88 5.56 16.23
CA HIS A 316 -15.11 4.15 16.56
C HIS A 316 -14.74 3.81 18.00
N THR A 317 -13.93 4.64 18.66
CA THR A 317 -13.55 4.45 20.08
C THR A 317 -14.28 5.39 21.02
N VAL A 318 -14.82 6.52 20.54
CA VAL A 318 -15.55 7.51 21.36
C VAL A 318 -16.99 7.68 20.90
N MET A 319 -17.21 8.20 19.68
CA MET A 319 -18.54 8.64 19.24
C MET A 319 -19.55 7.49 19.15
N PHE A 320 -19.21 6.45 18.40
CA PHE A 320 -20.10 5.32 18.15
C PHE A 320 -20.32 4.46 19.40
N PRO A 321 -19.29 4.10 20.19
CA PRO A 321 -19.51 3.43 21.47
C PRO A 321 -20.39 4.25 22.42
N SER A 322 -20.19 5.56 22.52
CA SER A 322 -21.05 6.43 23.35
C SER A 322 -22.50 6.40 22.87
N THR A 323 -22.72 6.44 21.55
CA THR A 323 -24.04 6.32 20.92
C THR A 323 -24.72 5.01 21.31
N LEU A 324 -24.02 3.87 21.19
CA LEU A 324 -24.57 2.57 21.54
C LEU A 324 -24.80 2.43 23.06
N ILE A 325 -23.85 2.83 23.90
CA ILE A 325 -23.97 2.83 25.37
C ILE A 325 -25.16 3.68 25.82
N GLY A 326 -25.38 4.83 25.18
CA GLY A 326 -26.49 5.73 25.51
C GLY A 326 -27.87 5.12 25.28
N THR A 327 -28.01 4.14 24.38
CA THR A 327 -29.29 3.42 24.18
C THR A 327 -29.67 2.54 25.37
N SER A 328 -28.69 2.14 26.20
CA SER A 328 -28.83 1.13 27.26
C SER A 328 -29.25 -0.26 26.77
N GLU A 329 -29.13 -0.53 25.46
CA GLU A 329 -29.34 -1.86 24.88
C GLU A 329 -28.03 -2.68 24.86
N LYS A 330 -28.17 -4.00 24.73
CA LYS A 330 -27.03 -4.94 24.69
C LYS A 330 -26.44 -5.05 23.29
N TRP A 331 -25.76 -4.00 22.84
CA TRP A 331 -25.08 -4.01 21.55
C TRP A 331 -23.80 -4.86 21.58
N THR A 332 -23.47 -5.48 20.45
CA THR A 332 -22.16 -6.05 20.17
C THR A 332 -21.15 -4.91 20.02
N MET A 333 -20.37 -4.67 21.06
CA MET A 333 -19.35 -3.63 21.07
C MET A 333 -18.08 -4.10 20.37
N MET A 334 -17.29 -3.16 19.84
CA MET A 334 -16.02 -3.49 19.21
C MET A 334 -15.08 -4.17 20.20
N LYS A 335 -14.63 -5.38 19.86
CA LYS A 335 -13.61 -6.10 20.61
C LYS A 335 -12.23 -5.58 20.19
N THR A 336 -11.91 -5.63 18.89
CA THR A 336 -10.58 -5.30 18.37
C THR A 336 -10.66 -4.22 17.28
N ILE A 337 -9.72 -3.27 17.34
CA ILE A 337 -9.50 -2.27 16.29
C ILE A 337 -8.11 -2.43 15.67
N SER A 338 -8.05 -2.48 14.34
CA SER A 338 -6.81 -2.50 13.57
C SER A 338 -6.67 -1.19 12.82
N VAL A 339 -5.72 -0.36 13.26
CA VAL A 339 -5.52 1.00 12.74
C VAL A 339 -4.23 1.10 11.95
N THR A 340 -4.29 1.73 10.78
CA THR A 340 -3.11 2.05 9.99
C THR A 340 -2.78 3.54 9.99
N GLU A 341 -1.49 3.83 9.88
CA GLU A 341 -0.95 5.13 9.49
C GLU A 341 -1.13 5.36 7.96
N TYR A 342 -0.57 6.44 7.41
CA TYR A 342 -0.77 6.75 6.00
C TYR A 342 0.19 5.99 5.08
N LEU A 343 -0.32 5.57 3.92
CA LEU A 343 0.51 5.25 2.76
C LEU A 343 0.70 6.54 1.94
N ASN A 344 1.95 6.98 1.81
CA ASN A 344 2.38 8.07 0.96
C ASN A 344 2.80 7.56 -0.43
N TYR A 345 2.94 8.45 -1.41
CA TYR A 345 3.23 8.12 -2.81
C TYR A 345 4.47 8.88 -3.31
N GLU A 346 5.51 8.15 -3.67
CA GLU A 346 6.81 8.66 -4.14
C GLU A 346 7.39 9.74 -3.20
N THR A 347 7.39 11.01 -3.59
CA THR A 347 7.94 12.09 -2.75
C THR A 347 6.86 12.87 -1.98
N GLY A 348 5.60 12.41 -1.98
CA GLY A 348 4.49 13.17 -1.41
C GLY A 348 3.26 12.34 -1.06
N LYS A 349 2.09 13.00 -1.05
CA LYS A 349 0.79 12.37 -0.76
C LYS A 349 0.02 12.09 -2.05
N PHE A 350 -0.89 11.11 -1.99
CA PHE A 350 -1.91 10.94 -3.01
C PHE A 350 -2.71 12.25 -3.17
N SER A 351 -2.97 12.66 -4.41
CA SER A 351 -3.71 13.89 -4.68
C SER A 351 -4.59 13.73 -5.90
N LYS A 352 -5.92 13.68 -5.70
CA LYS A 352 -6.89 13.60 -6.79
C LYS A 352 -6.87 14.86 -7.67
N SER A 353 -6.84 16.05 -7.06
CA SER A 353 -6.84 17.32 -7.79
C SER A 353 -5.58 17.52 -8.66
N LYS A 354 -4.43 17.06 -8.18
CA LYS A 354 -3.16 17.08 -8.95
C LYS A 354 -2.94 15.79 -9.77
N GLY A 355 -3.87 14.84 -9.68
CA GLY A 355 -3.78 13.48 -10.24
C GLY A 355 -2.65 12.60 -9.70
N VAL A 356 -1.88 13.03 -8.71
CA VAL A 356 -0.70 12.28 -8.23
C VAL A 356 -1.10 11.00 -7.51
N GLY A 357 -0.53 9.88 -7.94
CA GLY A 357 -0.75 8.56 -7.35
C GLY A 357 -1.55 7.59 -8.21
N VAL A 358 -1.59 6.36 -7.74
CA VAL A 358 -2.35 5.25 -8.33
C VAL A 358 -3.71 5.14 -7.63
N PHE A 359 -4.78 5.22 -8.40
CA PHE A 359 -6.14 5.00 -7.92
C PHE A 359 -6.61 3.58 -8.25
N GLY A 360 -7.68 3.11 -7.60
CA GLY A 360 -8.11 1.73 -7.73
C GLY A 360 -8.48 1.32 -9.16
N ASN A 361 -9.04 2.24 -9.93
CA ASN A 361 -9.31 2.05 -11.36
C ASN A 361 -8.02 2.07 -12.20
N ASP A 362 -7.05 2.92 -11.84
CA ASP A 362 -5.75 3.00 -12.52
C ASP A 362 -4.95 1.71 -12.39
N ALA A 363 -5.02 1.03 -11.23
CA ALA A 363 -4.26 -0.18 -10.95
C ALA A 363 -4.58 -1.32 -11.94
N LYS A 364 -5.86 -1.45 -12.32
CA LYS A 364 -6.32 -2.42 -13.32
C LYS A 364 -5.70 -2.19 -14.70
N ASP A 365 -5.49 -0.95 -15.07
CA ASP A 365 -4.96 -0.56 -16.39
C ASP A 365 -3.44 -0.69 -16.52
N THR A 366 -2.77 -1.22 -15.48
CA THR A 366 -1.32 -1.46 -15.50
C THR A 366 -0.94 -2.83 -16.04
N ASN A 367 -1.90 -3.76 -16.19
CA ASN A 367 -1.64 -5.18 -16.45
C ASN A 367 -0.72 -5.88 -15.43
N ILE A 368 -0.40 -5.22 -14.32
CA ILE A 368 0.24 -5.87 -13.17
C ILE A 368 -0.84 -6.69 -12.45
N PRO A 369 -0.62 -7.98 -12.21
CA PRO A 369 -1.61 -8.83 -11.57
C PRO A 369 -2.02 -8.34 -10.18
N THR A 370 -3.29 -8.58 -9.81
CA THR A 370 -3.86 -8.14 -8.53
C THR A 370 -3.04 -8.63 -7.32
N GLU A 371 -2.54 -9.86 -7.34
CA GLU A 371 -1.74 -10.43 -6.23
C GLU A 371 -0.45 -9.65 -5.97
N VAL A 372 0.16 -9.07 -7.01
CA VAL A 372 1.36 -8.25 -6.86
C VAL A 372 1.04 -6.97 -6.10
N TRP A 373 -0.08 -6.33 -6.44
CA TRP A 373 -0.57 -5.16 -5.71
C TRP A 373 -0.90 -5.50 -4.25
N ARG A 374 -1.63 -6.59 -4.02
CA ARG A 374 -1.98 -7.03 -2.66
C ARG A 374 -0.73 -7.32 -1.84
N TYR A 375 0.20 -8.11 -2.38
CA TYR A 375 1.48 -8.44 -1.74
C TYR A 375 2.27 -7.20 -1.36
N TYR A 376 2.47 -6.29 -2.33
CA TYR A 376 3.26 -5.09 -2.12
C TYR A 376 2.67 -4.18 -1.06
N LEU A 377 1.35 -3.95 -1.12
CA LEU A 377 0.67 -3.11 -0.13
C LEU A 377 0.70 -3.74 1.27
N LEU A 378 0.60 -5.06 1.38
CA LEU A 378 0.60 -5.77 2.66
C LEU A 378 1.99 -5.89 3.28
N THR A 379 3.04 -6.11 2.49
CA THR A 379 4.43 -6.10 2.99
C THR A 379 4.84 -4.70 3.47
N ASN A 380 4.28 -3.66 2.85
CA ASN A 380 4.46 -2.26 3.22
C ASN A 380 3.26 -1.67 4.00
N ARG A 381 2.45 -2.51 4.65
CA ARG A 381 1.30 -2.05 5.44
C ARG A 381 1.76 -1.06 6.52
N PRO A 382 1.19 0.16 6.60
CA PRO A 382 1.57 1.18 7.57
C PRO A 382 1.00 0.91 8.96
N GLU A 383 1.53 -0.10 9.68
CA GLU A 383 0.99 -0.51 10.99
C GLU A 383 1.43 0.38 12.16
N VAL A 384 2.65 0.93 12.10
CA VAL A 384 3.30 1.67 13.19
C VAL A 384 3.61 3.11 12.81
N SER A 385 4.07 3.31 11.57
CA SER A 385 4.42 4.61 11.00
C SER A 385 3.90 4.69 9.57
N ASP A 386 3.83 5.91 9.04
CA ASP A 386 3.59 6.12 7.61
C ASP A 386 4.59 5.30 6.77
N THR A 387 4.11 4.77 5.64
CA THR A 387 4.94 4.05 4.66
C THR A 387 4.87 4.75 3.31
N LEU A 388 5.79 4.36 2.41
CA LEU A 388 5.92 4.99 1.12
C LEU A 388 5.79 3.97 0.00
N PHE A 389 4.87 4.24 -0.93
CA PHE A 389 4.81 3.54 -2.20
C PHE A 389 5.86 4.12 -3.16
N THR A 390 6.72 3.26 -3.73
CA THR A 390 7.58 3.63 -4.87
C THR A 390 7.54 2.54 -5.93
N TRP A 391 7.58 2.93 -7.21
CA TRP A 391 7.61 1.94 -8.30
C TRP A 391 8.86 1.07 -8.30
N SER A 392 10.00 1.62 -7.86
CA SER A 392 11.26 0.88 -7.72
C SER A 392 11.16 -0.19 -6.64
N ASP A 393 10.53 0.11 -5.50
CA ASP A 393 10.34 -0.88 -4.44
C ASP A 393 9.30 -1.93 -4.86
N LEU A 394 8.23 -1.56 -5.58
CA LEU A 394 7.29 -2.53 -6.17
C LEU A 394 8.02 -3.53 -7.07
N GLN A 395 8.87 -3.03 -7.98
CA GLN A 395 9.68 -3.86 -8.86
C GLN A 395 10.62 -4.77 -8.07
N ALA A 396 11.33 -4.22 -7.08
CA ALA A 396 12.24 -4.99 -6.24
C ALA A 396 11.51 -6.13 -5.53
N LYS A 397 10.34 -5.87 -4.92
CA LYS A 397 9.54 -6.89 -4.23
C LYS A 397 8.99 -7.95 -5.18
N LEU A 398 8.48 -7.55 -6.35
CA LEU A 398 8.02 -8.49 -7.37
C LEU A 398 9.17 -9.38 -7.88
N ASN A 399 10.27 -8.78 -8.32
CA ASN A 399 11.35 -9.55 -8.96
C ASN A 399 12.14 -10.39 -7.94
N SER A 400 12.45 -9.85 -6.76
CA SER A 400 13.28 -10.56 -5.78
C SER A 400 12.50 -11.52 -4.88
N GLU A 401 11.33 -11.11 -4.37
CA GLU A 401 10.60 -11.91 -3.37
C GLU A 401 9.53 -12.80 -4.00
N LEU A 402 8.75 -12.29 -4.96
CA LEU A 402 7.73 -13.10 -5.63
C LEU A 402 8.33 -13.98 -6.72
N LEU A 403 9.07 -13.43 -7.68
CA LEU A 403 9.60 -14.18 -8.81
C LEU A 403 10.78 -15.09 -8.40
N ASN A 404 11.85 -14.52 -7.82
CA ASN A 404 13.08 -15.24 -7.55
C ASN A 404 13.07 -16.14 -6.30
N ASN A 405 12.13 -15.93 -5.36
CA ASN A 405 11.97 -16.79 -4.18
C ASN A 405 10.74 -17.68 -4.31
N LEU A 406 9.53 -17.14 -4.14
CA LEU A 406 8.29 -17.92 -4.10
C LEU A 406 7.98 -18.65 -5.41
N GLY A 407 7.93 -17.91 -6.51
CA GLY A 407 7.69 -18.44 -7.85
C GLY A 407 8.77 -19.42 -8.28
N ASN A 408 10.04 -19.13 -7.99
CA ASN A 408 11.15 -20.03 -8.26
C ASN A 408 11.04 -21.36 -7.50
N PHE A 409 10.69 -21.32 -6.20
CA PHE A 409 10.50 -22.54 -5.41
C PHE A 409 9.40 -23.42 -6.03
N VAL A 410 8.20 -22.86 -6.21
CA VAL A 410 7.06 -23.60 -6.77
C VAL A 410 7.40 -24.16 -8.16
N ASN A 411 7.99 -23.33 -9.04
CA ASN A 411 8.33 -23.75 -10.38
C ASN A 411 9.39 -24.87 -10.40
N ARG A 412 10.44 -24.79 -9.57
CA ARG A 412 11.48 -25.84 -9.48
C ARG A 412 10.89 -27.18 -9.05
N VAL A 413 10.01 -27.16 -8.05
CA VAL A 413 9.37 -28.38 -7.52
C VAL A 413 8.48 -29.02 -8.58
N LEU A 414 7.51 -28.25 -9.10
CA LEU A 414 6.51 -28.78 -10.02
C LEU A 414 7.12 -29.14 -11.38
N SER A 415 8.04 -28.33 -11.91
CA SER A 415 8.73 -28.63 -13.18
C SER A 415 9.63 -29.86 -13.08
N PHE A 416 10.19 -30.16 -11.91
CA PHE A 416 10.98 -31.39 -11.74
C PHE A 416 10.08 -32.64 -11.70
N ILE A 417 8.96 -32.57 -10.98
CA ILE A 417 7.97 -33.66 -10.95
C ILE A 417 7.38 -33.91 -12.34
N ALA A 418 7.08 -32.85 -13.09
CA ALA A 418 6.46 -32.93 -14.42
C ALA A 418 7.39 -33.46 -15.54
N LYS A 419 8.71 -33.58 -15.29
CA LYS A 419 9.62 -34.17 -16.28
C LYS A 419 9.30 -35.65 -16.52
N PRO A 420 9.50 -36.16 -17.74
CA PRO A 420 9.25 -37.56 -18.06
C PRO A 420 10.13 -38.49 -17.22
N GLU A 421 9.71 -39.75 -17.11
CA GLU A 421 10.48 -40.81 -16.45
C GLU A 421 11.90 -40.90 -17.02
N GLY A 422 12.90 -41.08 -16.13
CA GLY A 422 14.32 -40.98 -16.46
C GLY A 422 14.92 -39.58 -16.35
N ALA A 423 14.09 -38.53 -16.24
CA ALA A 423 14.50 -37.16 -15.94
C ALA A 423 13.71 -36.49 -14.80
N GLY A 424 12.66 -37.16 -14.31
CA GLY A 424 11.76 -36.74 -13.23
C GLY A 424 10.73 -37.82 -12.91
N TYR A 425 9.50 -37.43 -12.55
CA TYR A 425 8.47 -38.35 -12.02
C TYR A 425 7.20 -38.44 -12.87
N ASN A 426 7.26 -38.05 -14.14
CA ASN A 426 6.15 -38.13 -15.11
C ASN A 426 4.85 -37.49 -14.59
N SER A 427 4.96 -36.33 -13.95
CA SER A 427 3.84 -35.58 -13.34
C SER A 427 3.15 -36.29 -12.18
N ILE A 428 3.75 -37.33 -11.60
CA ILE A 428 3.21 -38.07 -10.46
C ILE A 428 4.05 -37.75 -9.23
N VAL A 429 3.41 -37.33 -8.13
CA VAL A 429 4.08 -37.10 -6.85
C VAL A 429 4.60 -38.45 -6.32
N PRO A 430 5.92 -38.58 -6.07
CA PRO A 430 6.50 -39.85 -5.67
C PRO A 430 6.12 -40.24 -4.24
N ASP A 431 6.28 -41.53 -3.91
CA ASP A 431 6.07 -42.01 -2.55
C ASP A 431 7.28 -41.74 -1.64
N ALA A 432 7.06 -41.65 -0.33
CA ALA A 432 8.09 -41.30 0.65
C ALA A 432 7.91 -42.08 1.98
N PRO A 433 8.06 -43.42 1.98
CA PRO A 433 7.77 -44.26 3.14
C PRO A 433 8.64 -43.98 4.38
N ASP A 434 9.77 -43.27 4.23
CA ASP A 434 10.74 -43.00 5.31
C ASP A 434 10.99 -41.50 5.55
N ALA A 435 10.05 -40.63 5.18
CA ALA A 435 10.23 -39.18 5.31
C ALA A 435 10.52 -38.73 6.77
N GLU A 436 10.00 -39.45 7.76
CA GLU A 436 10.17 -39.13 9.19
C GLU A 436 11.58 -39.41 9.72
N SER A 437 12.32 -40.33 9.09
CA SER A 437 13.68 -40.71 9.46
C SER A 437 14.76 -39.99 8.64
N HIS A 438 14.38 -39.30 7.57
CA HIS A 438 15.30 -38.50 6.76
C HIS A 438 15.65 -37.18 7.44
N ASN A 439 16.91 -37.05 7.88
CA ASN A 439 17.40 -35.93 8.71
C ASN A 439 17.03 -34.53 8.17
N LEU A 440 17.35 -34.24 6.90
CA LEU A 440 17.05 -32.93 6.31
C LEU A 440 15.54 -32.63 6.26
N THR A 441 14.72 -33.66 6.03
CA THR A 441 13.25 -33.52 5.94
C THR A 441 12.66 -33.26 7.32
N LYS A 442 13.16 -33.96 8.34
CA LYS A 442 12.76 -33.77 9.72
C LYS A 442 13.10 -32.37 10.21
N ASP A 443 14.34 -31.91 9.98
CA ASP A 443 14.79 -30.58 10.38
C ASP A 443 13.95 -29.48 9.71
N LEU A 444 13.66 -29.63 8.41
CA LEU A 444 12.74 -28.74 7.69
C LEU A 444 11.34 -28.75 8.32
N GLY A 445 10.79 -29.92 8.60
CA GLY A 445 9.49 -30.08 9.24
C GLY A 445 9.39 -29.36 10.59
N GLU A 446 10.43 -29.43 11.42
CA GLU A 446 10.49 -28.72 12.70
C GLU A 446 10.52 -27.19 12.51
N LYS A 447 11.34 -26.69 11.58
CA LYS A 447 11.41 -25.25 11.25
C LYS A 447 10.09 -24.73 10.71
N VAL A 448 9.51 -25.43 9.74
CA VAL A 448 8.22 -25.08 9.13
C VAL A 448 7.12 -25.08 10.17
N GLY A 449 7.06 -26.10 11.04
CA GLY A 449 6.07 -26.13 12.12
C GLY A 449 6.15 -24.92 13.04
N LYS A 450 7.35 -24.45 13.39
CA LYS A 450 7.55 -23.23 14.19
C LYS A 450 7.13 -21.96 13.44
N LEU A 451 7.46 -21.85 12.15
CA LEU A 451 7.03 -20.72 11.32
C LEU A 451 5.51 -20.67 11.18
N VAL A 452 4.86 -21.82 11.01
CA VAL A 452 3.40 -21.93 10.96
C VAL A 452 2.78 -21.49 12.29
N ASP A 453 3.36 -21.88 13.43
CA ASP A 453 2.90 -21.41 14.75
C ASP A 453 3.02 -19.88 14.91
N GLN A 454 4.15 -19.31 14.48
CA GLN A 454 4.36 -17.87 14.49
C GLN A 454 3.40 -17.13 13.56
N TYR A 455 3.10 -17.71 12.39
CA TYR A 455 2.12 -17.17 11.46
C TYR A 455 0.73 -17.11 12.12
N LEU A 456 0.30 -18.19 12.75
CA LEU A 456 -1.00 -18.26 13.41
C LEU A 456 -1.13 -17.26 14.54
N ASP A 457 -0.12 -17.18 15.41
CA ASP A 457 -0.10 -16.22 16.51
C ASP A 457 -0.16 -14.77 16.01
N ALA A 458 0.61 -14.45 14.95
CA ALA A 458 0.58 -13.13 14.34
C ALA A 458 -0.80 -12.80 13.75
N MET A 459 -1.40 -13.73 13.00
CA MET A 459 -2.69 -13.51 12.35
C MET A 459 -3.83 -13.41 13.36
N GLU A 460 -3.81 -14.21 14.42
CA GLU A 460 -4.77 -14.14 15.54
C GLU A 460 -4.74 -12.77 16.25
N LYS A 461 -3.55 -12.16 16.32
CA LYS A 461 -3.32 -10.81 16.86
C LYS A 461 -3.41 -9.71 15.81
N VAL A 462 -3.88 -10.01 14.60
CA VAL A 462 -4.04 -9.08 13.48
C VAL A 462 -2.73 -8.37 13.10
N LYS A 463 -1.58 -9.02 13.29
CA LYS A 463 -0.24 -8.57 12.87
C LYS A 463 0.01 -9.02 11.43
N LEU A 464 -0.75 -8.46 10.49
CA LEU A 464 -0.83 -8.92 9.10
C LEU A 464 0.53 -8.87 8.39
N LYS A 465 1.31 -7.80 8.61
CA LYS A 465 2.65 -7.67 8.02
C LYS A 465 3.62 -8.75 8.52
N GLN A 466 3.55 -9.08 9.81
CA GLN A 466 4.35 -10.16 10.39
C GLN A 466 3.91 -11.52 9.86
N GLY A 467 2.58 -11.77 9.78
CA GLY A 467 2.03 -12.98 9.19
C GLY A 467 2.56 -13.22 7.77
N LEU A 468 2.46 -12.22 6.89
CA LEU A 468 2.96 -12.33 5.51
C LEU A 468 4.46 -12.66 5.46
N ARG A 469 5.28 -11.95 6.24
CA ARG A 469 6.73 -12.18 6.29
C ARG A 469 7.05 -13.60 6.76
N THR A 470 6.39 -14.07 7.83
CA THR A 470 6.59 -15.42 8.35
C THR A 470 6.18 -16.49 7.32
N ALA A 471 5.07 -16.29 6.60
CA ALA A 471 4.65 -17.20 5.53
C ALA A 471 5.67 -17.24 4.38
N MET A 472 6.19 -16.08 3.96
CA MET A 472 7.20 -15.99 2.90
C MET A 472 8.53 -16.63 3.30
N SER A 473 8.91 -16.61 4.59
CA SER A 473 10.11 -17.31 5.09
C SER A 473 10.05 -18.82 4.84
N ILE A 474 8.87 -19.44 4.80
CA ILE A 474 8.72 -20.87 4.49
C ILE A 474 9.19 -21.17 3.05
N SER A 475 8.96 -20.26 2.10
CA SER A 475 9.49 -20.39 0.74
C SER A 475 11.01 -20.35 0.72
N SER A 476 11.63 -19.51 1.54
CA SER A 476 13.09 -19.43 1.66
C SER A 476 13.67 -20.72 2.21
N GLU A 477 13.06 -21.29 3.26
CA GLU A 477 13.45 -22.61 3.81
C GLU A 477 13.27 -23.72 2.77
N GLY A 478 12.19 -23.69 1.97
CA GLY A 478 11.99 -24.62 0.86
C GLY A 478 13.07 -24.53 -0.22
N ASN A 479 13.46 -23.31 -0.61
CA ASN A 479 14.57 -23.11 -1.55
C ASN A 479 15.91 -23.60 -1.00
N ALA A 480 16.20 -23.34 0.28
CA ALA A 480 17.41 -23.83 0.95
C ALA A 480 17.42 -25.36 0.99
N TYR A 481 16.30 -25.99 1.36
CA TYR A 481 16.15 -27.44 1.40
C TYR A 481 16.40 -28.12 0.04
N LEU A 482 15.86 -27.56 -1.05
CA LEU A 482 16.16 -28.04 -2.41
C LEU A 482 17.64 -27.88 -2.77
N GLN A 483 18.30 -26.82 -2.30
CA GLN A 483 19.70 -26.58 -2.60
C GLN A 483 20.63 -27.52 -1.82
N GLU A 484 20.39 -27.67 -0.52
CA GLU A 484 21.16 -28.53 0.39
C GLU A 484 21.03 -30.01 0.03
N SER A 485 19.82 -30.45 -0.32
CA SER A 485 19.58 -31.83 -0.77
C SER A 485 20.25 -32.15 -2.11
N GLN A 486 20.57 -31.15 -2.94
CA GLN A 486 21.05 -31.36 -4.31
C GLN A 486 20.19 -32.38 -5.07
N PHE A 487 18.86 -32.25 -4.99
CA PHE A 487 17.88 -33.24 -5.47
C PHE A 487 18.13 -33.74 -6.91
N TRP A 488 18.69 -32.90 -7.78
CA TRP A 488 19.04 -33.26 -9.16
C TRP A 488 20.17 -34.30 -9.27
N LYS A 489 21.07 -34.36 -8.28
CA LYS A 489 22.08 -35.42 -8.15
C LYS A 489 21.48 -36.64 -7.46
N LEU A 490 20.72 -36.43 -6.37
CA LEU A 490 20.05 -37.52 -5.66
C LEU A 490 19.17 -38.35 -6.59
N TYR A 491 18.47 -37.74 -7.55
CA TYR A 491 17.66 -38.48 -8.52
C TYR A 491 18.44 -39.58 -9.27
N LYS A 492 19.75 -39.40 -9.47
CA LYS A 492 20.63 -40.39 -10.13
C LYS A 492 21.33 -41.33 -9.14
N GLU A 493 21.68 -40.81 -7.96
CA GLU A 493 22.54 -41.50 -6.99
C GLU A 493 21.73 -42.24 -5.92
N ASP A 494 20.66 -41.64 -5.43
CA ASP A 494 19.73 -42.17 -4.42
C ASP A 494 18.28 -41.72 -4.73
N PRO A 495 17.58 -42.44 -5.63
CA PRO A 495 16.21 -42.11 -6.01
C PRO A 495 15.21 -42.12 -4.85
N SER A 496 15.47 -42.89 -3.79
CA SER A 496 14.60 -42.99 -2.61
C SER A 496 14.63 -41.68 -1.81
N SER A 497 15.83 -41.18 -1.49
CA SER A 497 15.97 -39.88 -0.82
C SER A 497 15.46 -38.73 -1.69
N CYS A 498 15.66 -38.78 -3.01
CA CYS A 498 15.09 -37.79 -3.94
C CYS A 498 13.55 -37.77 -3.88
N ALA A 499 12.91 -38.94 -3.83
CA ALA A 499 11.47 -39.07 -3.73
C ALA A 499 10.92 -38.42 -2.45
N ILE A 500 11.59 -38.63 -1.31
CA ILE A 500 11.28 -37.97 -0.03
C ILE A 500 11.36 -36.45 -0.17
N VAL A 501 12.45 -35.94 -0.75
CA VAL A 501 12.67 -34.49 -0.95
C VAL A 501 11.58 -33.88 -1.81
N MET A 502 11.22 -34.54 -2.92
CA MET A 502 10.23 -34.02 -3.85
C MET A 502 8.80 -34.08 -3.30
N LYS A 503 8.43 -35.16 -2.59
CA LYS A 503 7.12 -35.24 -1.94
C LYS A 503 6.96 -34.19 -0.84
N THR A 504 8.00 -34.03 -0.01
CA THR A 504 8.06 -32.99 1.03
C THR A 504 7.92 -31.59 0.42
N SER A 505 8.65 -31.32 -0.67
CA SER A 505 8.62 -30.02 -1.34
C SER A 505 7.28 -29.73 -2.01
N ALA A 506 6.63 -30.73 -2.61
CA ALA A 506 5.30 -30.59 -3.18
C ALA A 506 4.25 -30.29 -2.09
N GLY A 507 4.36 -30.94 -0.94
CA GLY A 507 3.55 -30.62 0.24
C GLY A 507 3.76 -29.19 0.77
N LEU A 508 5.01 -28.70 0.74
CA LEU A 508 5.31 -27.30 1.07
C LEU A 508 4.69 -26.31 0.09
N VAL A 509 4.64 -26.63 -1.21
CA VAL A 509 3.95 -25.82 -2.21
C VAL A 509 2.46 -25.70 -1.87
N TYR A 510 1.81 -26.80 -1.49
CA TYR A 510 0.43 -26.78 -1.00
C TYR A 510 0.27 -25.93 0.26
N LEU A 511 1.13 -26.13 1.27
CA LEU A 511 1.09 -25.36 2.51
C LEU A 511 1.25 -23.85 2.27
N LEU A 512 2.17 -23.45 1.38
CA LEU A 512 2.36 -22.05 0.99
C LEU A 512 1.11 -21.48 0.31
N ALA A 513 0.47 -22.23 -0.59
CA ALA A 513 -0.79 -21.82 -1.19
C ALA A 513 -1.87 -21.58 -0.12
N THR A 514 -1.95 -22.44 0.90
CA THR A 514 -2.90 -22.28 2.01
C THR A 514 -2.60 -21.06 2.88
N LEU A 515 -1.34 -20.87 3.28
CA LEU A 515 -0.93 -19.76 4.14
C LEU A 515 -0.99 -18.40 3.45
N LEU A 516 -0.77 -18.36 2.14
CA LEU A 516 -0.76 -17.12 1.36
C LEU A 516 -2.14 -16.78 0.77
N GLU A 517 -3.15 -17.65 0.86
CA GLU A 517 -4.50 -17.35 0.34
C GLU A 517 -5.08 -16.05 0.89
N PRO A 518 -4.96 -15.73 2.20
CA PRO A 518 -5.46 -14.46 2.71
C PRO A 518 -4.82 -13.23 2.04
N PHE A 519 -3.58 -13.36 1.60
CA PHE A 519 -2.78 -12.27 1.03
C PHE A 519 -2.86 -12.21 -0.48
N MET A 520 -2.78 -13.36 -1.15
CA MET A 520 -2.71 -13.51 -2.61
C MET A 520 -3.64 -14.67 -3.06
N PRO A 521 -4.97 -14.47 -3.05
CA PRO A 521 -5.91 -15.57 -3.32
C PRO A 521 -5.78 -16.15 -4.74
N SER A 522 -5.56 -15.30 -5.75
CA SER A 522 -5.32 -15.74 -7.14
C SER A 522 -4.09 -16.63 -7.28
N PHE A 523 -3.00 -16.31 -6.58
CA PHE A 523 -1.81 -17.16 -6.50
C PHE A 523 -2.15 -18.53 -5.94
N SER A 524 -2.89 -18.58 -4.82
CA SER A 524 -3.26 -19.85 -4.19
C SER A 524 -4.15 -20.71 -5.09
N ILE A 525 -5.12 -20.11 -5.79
CA ILE A 525 -5.96 -20.80 -6.77
C ILE A 525 -5.11 -21.37 -7.91
N GLU A 526 -4.17 -20.59 -8.43
CA GLU A 526 -3.31 -21.02 -9.53
C GLU A 526 -2.36 -22.15 -9.11
N VAL A 527 -1.77 -22.09 -7.91
CA VAL A 527 -0.95 -23.16 -7.36
C VAL A 527 -1.77 -24.44 -7.18
N LEU A 528 -2.99 -24.36 -6.65
CA LEU A 528 -3.87 -25.53 -6.51
C LEU A 528 -4.26 -26.11 -7.86
N ARG A 529 -4.50 -25.27 -8.88
CA ARG A 529 -4.74 -25.73 -10.26
C ARG A 529 -3.54 -26.51 -10.81
N GLN A 530 -2.32 -26.00 -10.60
CA GLN A 530 -1.10 -26.69 -11.03
C GLN A 530 -0.87 -27.99 -10.23
N LEU A 531 -1.23 -28.01 -8.95
CA LEU A 531 -1.30 -29.22 -8.14
C LEU A 531 -2.49 -30.12 -8.49
N ASN A 532 -3.38 -29.76 -9.42
CA ASN A 532 -4.56 -30.54 -9.76
C ASN A 532 -5.50 -30.82 -8.55
N LEU A 533 -5.71 -29.79 -7.71
CA LEU A 533 -6.59 -29.80 -6.55
C LEU A 533 -7.75 -28.82 -6.73
N SER A 534 -8.88 -29.10 -6.09
CA SER A 534 -10.05 -28.22 -6.11
C SER A 534 -9.90 -27.08 -5.09
N PRO A 535 -9.98 -25.79 -5.51
CA PRO A 535 -9.87 -24.66 -4.59
C PRO A 535 -10.91 -24.66 -3.46
N LYS A 536 -12.12 -25.18 -3.71
CA LYS A 536 -13.24 -25.16 -2.75
C LYS A 536 -13.11 -26.23 -1.64
N THR A 537 -12.37 -27.31 -1.90
CA THR A 537 -12.31 -28.48 -0.99
C THR A 537 -10.96 -28.57 -0.28
N SER A 538 -9.93 -27.91 -0.79
CA SER A 538 -8.53 -28.15 -0.40
C SER A 538 -7.87 -26.98 0.32
N LEU A 539 -8.60 -25.96 0.75
CA LEU A 539 -8.06 -24.85 1.55
C LEU A 539 -8.72 -24.83 2.92
N SER A 540 -8.35 -25.79 3.77
CA SER A 540 -8.67 -25.73 5.20
C SER A 540 -7.39 -25.78 5.99
N PHE A 541 -7.28 -24.90 6.99
CA PHE A 541 -6.14 -24.85 7.88
C PHE A 541 -6.34 -25.70 9.14
N CYS A 542 -7.57 -26.17 9.37
CA CYS A 542 -7.94 -26.98 10.52
C CYS A 542 -8.76 -28.20 10.07
N ASN A 543 -8.57 -29.32 10.76
CA ASN A 543 -9.51 -30.44 10.69
C ASN A 543 -10.84 -30.06 11.37
N GLU A 544 -11.84 -30.95 11.29
CA GLU A 544 -13.16 -30.73 11.90
C GLU A 544 -13.12 -30.51 13.43
N LYS A 545 -12.01 -30.86 14.09
CA LYS A 545 -11.76 -30.65 15.52
C LYS A 545 -11.02 -29.34 15.84
N GLY A 546 -10.70 -28.54 14.83
CA GLY A 546 -9.97 -27.27 14.99
C GLY A 546 -8.45 -27.44 15.15
N GLU A 547 -7.93 -28.66 15.01
CA GLU A 547 -6.50 -28.93 15.06
C GLU A 547 -5.89 -28.67 13.69
N THR A 548 -4.70 -28.08 13.67
CA THR A 548 -3.93 -27.95 12.43
C THR A 548 -3.56 -29.34 11.92
N GLU A 549 -3.74 -29.61 10.62
CA GLU A 549 -3.09 -30.77 10.00
C GLU A 549 -1.60 -30.77 10.37
N ASP A 550 -0.95 -31.94 10.40
CA ASP A 550 0.41 -32.10 10.94
C ASP A 550 1.42 -31.24 10.17
N LYS A 551 1.53 -29.97 10.57
CA LYS A 551 2.31 -28.89 9.96
C LYS A 551 3.81 -29.16 9.96
N LYS A 552 4.25 -30.16 10.74
CA LYS A 552 5.63 -30.65 10.78
C LYS A 552 5.90 -31.75 9.75
N LYS A 553 4.85 -32.27 9.12
CA LYS A 553 4.90 -33.36 8.14
C LYS A 553 4.34 -32.92 6.79
N PRO A 554 4.97 -31.95 6.11
CA PRO A 554 4.48 -31.47 4.82
C PRO A 554 4.33 -32.59 3.77
N TRP A 555 5.11 -33.67 3.86
CA TRP A 555 4.98 -34.85 2.99
C TRP A 555 3.65 -35.60 3.09
N ASN A 556 2.80 -35.32 4.09
CA ASN A 556 1.48 -35.91 4.24
C ASN A 556 0.36 -35.10 3.55
N PHE A 557 0.62 -33.86 3.11
CA PHE A 557 -0.41 -33.01 2.51
C PHE A 557 -0.89 -33.47 1.14
N LEU A 558 -0.05 -34.16 0.38
CA LEU A 558 -0.40 -34.73 -0.92
C LEU A 558 -0.28 -36.25 -0.87
N PRO A 559 -1.32 -36.99 -1.33
CA PRO A 559 -1.26 -38.45 -1.33
C PRO A 559 -0.20 -38.95 -2.31
N SER A 560 0.39 -40.11 -2.01
CA SER A 560 1.31 -40.78 -2.92
C SER A 560 0.58 -41.16 -4.22
N GLY A 561 1.23 -40.99 -5.37
CA GLY A 561 0.61 -41.27 -6.66
C GLY A 561 -0.30 -40.14 -7.17
N HIS A 562 -0.39 -39.02 -6.46
CA HIS A 562 -1.13 -37.84 -6.90
C HIS A 562 -0.56 -37.27 -8.20
N SER A 563 -1.40 -37.01 -9.20
CA SER A 563 -0.98 -36.43 -10.49
C SER A 563 -1.13 -34.92 -10.47
N ILE A 564 -0.06 -34.21 -10.81
CA ILE A 564 -0.07 -32.74 -11.00
C ILE A 564 -0.44 -32.37 -12.44
N SER A 565 -0.91 -31.14 -12.62
CA SER A 565 -1.13 -30.53 -13.93
C SER A 565 0.19 -29.99 -14.52
N LYS A 566 0.15 -29.52 -15.76
CA LYS A 566 1.30 -28.87 -16.40
C LYS A 566 1.74 -27.63 -15.60
N PRO A 567 2.99 -27.55 -15.13
CA PRO A 567 3.49 -26.38 -14.40
C PRO A 567 3.65 -25.17 -15.30
N GLU A 568 3.40 -23.98 -14.77
CA GLU A 568 3.52 -22.70 -15.46
C GLU A 568 4.13 -21.62 -14.54
N PRO A 569 4.94 -20.68 -15.08
CA PRO A 569 5.47 -19.58 -14.28
C PRO A 569 4.36 -18.71 -13.68
N LEU A 570 4.43 -18.49 -12.37
CA LEU A 570 3.39 -17.76 -11.62
C LEU A 570 3.53 -16.24 -11.70
N PHE A 571 4.75 -15.74 -11.81
CA PHE A 571 5.04 -14.30 -11.86
C PHE A 571 5.83 -13.95 -13.11
N LYS A 572 5.67 -12.70 -13.56
CA LYS A 572 6.44 -12.12 -14.66
C LYS A 572 7.31 -11.01 -14.11
N GLU A 573 8.51 -10.89 -14.67
CA GLU A 573 9.44 -9.82 -14.35
C GLU A 573 8.84 -8.46 -14.75
N LEU A 574 9.01 -7.46 -13.87
CA LEU A 574 8.75 -6.06 -14.17
C LEU A 574 10.07 -5.37 -14.54
N LYS A 575 10.12 -4.78 -15.74
CA LYS A 575 11.36 -4.20 -16.29
C LYS A 575 11.53 -2.74 -15.89
N ASP A 576 12.76 -2.25 -15.98
CA ASP A 576 13.10 -0.85 -15.70
C ASP A 576 12.29 0.12 -16.57
N GLU A 577 12.05 -0.24 -17.84
CA GLU A 577 11.26 0.59 -18.76
C GLU A 577 9.79 0.69 -18.33
N ASP A 578 9.21 -0.39 -17.82
CA ASP A 578 7.83 -0.43 -17.32
C ASP A 578 7.70 0.43 -16.06
N VAL A 579 8.69 0.34 -15.15
CA VAL A 579 8.77 1.15 -13.93
C VAL A 579 8.80 2.63 -14.25
N GLU A 580 9.68 3.05 -15.17
CA GLU A 580 9.78 4.47 -15.54
C GLU A 580 8.51 4.94 -16.24
N TYR A 581 7.94 4.12 -17.14
CA TYR A 581 6.67 4.41 -17.78
C TYR A 581 5.55 4.64 -16.75
N PHE A 582 5.38 3.75 -15.78
CA PHE A 582 4.36 3.90 -14.76
C PHE A 582 4.64 5.08 -13.84
N ARG A 583 5.88 5.28 -13.41
CA ARG A 583 6.27 6.44 -12.59
C ARG A 583 5.91 7.74 -13.29
N MET A 584 6.25 7.90 -14.56
CA MET A 584 5.86 9.07 -15.36
C MET A 584 4.35 9.18 -15.54
N ARG A 585 3.67 8.07 -15.86
CA ARG A 585 2.20 8.04 -16.02
C ARG A 585 1.50 8.52 -14.77
N PHE A 586 1.98 8.15 -13.59
CA PHE A 586 1.32 8.40 -12.30
C PHE A 586 1.85 9.62 -11.53
N ALA A 587 2.78 10.39 -12.10
CA ALA A 587 3.36 11.60 -11.51
C ALA A 587 2.55 12.90 -11.75
N GLY A 588 1.54 12.91 -12.64
CA GLY A 588 0.80 14.12 -13.03
C GLY A 588 -0.74 13.99 -13.04
N SER A 589 -1.46 15.00 -13.55
CA SER A 589 -2.93 15.13 -13.51
C SER A 589 -3.69 13.99 -14.22
N GLN A 590 -4.74 13.46 -13.59
CA GLN A 590 -5.63 12.44 -14.19
C GLN A 590 -6.44 12.98 -15.39
N ALA A 591 -6.75 14.28 -15.41
CA ALA A 591 -7.42 14.90 -16.55
C ALA A 591 -6.51 14.92 -17.78
N ASP A 592 -5.23 15.27 -17.59
CA ASP A 592 -4.22 15.25 -18.65
C ASP A 592 -3.96 13.82 -19.15
N ARG A 593 -4.06 12.81 -18.26
CA ARG A 593 -3.99 11.39 -18.63
C ARG A 593 -5.12 10.97 -19.55
N LYS A 594 -6.37 11.33 -19.24
CA LYS A 594 -7.53 10.99 -20.10
C LYS A 594 -7.41 11.63 -21.47
N VAL A 595 -7.05 12.91 -21.53
CA VAL A 595 -6.82 13.62 -22.80
C VAL A 595 -5.69 12.97 -23.60
N LYS A 596 -4.58 12.59 -22.95
CA LYS A 596 -3.45 11.92 -23.60
C LYS A 596 -3.77 10.50 -24.04
N ALA A 597 -4.47 9.71 -23.22
CA ALA A 597 -4.92 8.37 -23.56
C ALA A 597 -5.94 8.37 -24.70
N GLU A 598 -6.87 9.32 -24.73
CA GLU A 598 -7.81 9.53 -25.85
C GLU A 598 -7.08 9.99 -27.12
N ALA A 599 -6.07 10.83 -26.99
CA ALA A 599 -5.22 11.25 -28.12
C ALA A 599 -4.37 10.09 -28.67
N ASP A 600 -3.81 9.25 -27.81
CA ASP A 600 -3.02 8.08 -28.18
C ASP A 600 -3.91 6.97 -28.77
N ALA A 601 -5.11 6.75 -28.22
CA ALA A 601 -6.11 5.86 -28.79
C ALA A 601 -6.60 6.35 -30.16
N LYS A 602 -6.79 7.66 -30.35
CA LYS A 602 -7.10 8.26 -31.66
C LYS A 602 -5.94 8.09 -32.65
N LYS A 603 -4.68 8.28 -32.23
CA LYS A 603 -3.50 8.04 -33.08
C LYS A 603 -3.37 6.57 -33.49
N ILE A 604 -3.63 5.63 -32.59
CA ILE A 604 -3.62 4.19 -32.90
C ILE A 604 -4.77 3.86 -33.86
N ALA A 605 -5.96 4.43 -33.66
CA ALA A 605 -7.09 4.26 -34.57
C ALA A 605 -6.87 4.90 -35.96
N GLU A 606 -6.15 6.02 -36.03
CA GLU A 606 -5.73 6.66 -37.29
C GLU A 606 -4.64 5.86 -38.01
N GLN A 607 -3.67 5.30 -37.27
CA GLN A 607 -2.66 4.39 -37.82
C GLN A 607 -3.29 3.12 -38.37
N LEU A 608 -4.29 2.54 -37.70
CA LEU A 608 -5.05 1.38 -38.19
C LEU A 608 -5.93 1.70 -39.40
N LYS A 609 -6.37 2.96 -39.58
CA LYS A 609 -7.08 3.42 -40.79
C LYS A 609 -6.15 3.66 -41.97
N SER A 610 -4.86 3.91 -41.73
CA SER A 610 -3.86 4.12 -42.79
C SER A 610 -3.32 2.82 -43.43
N THR A 611 -3.72 1.65 -42.93
CA THR A 611 -3.20 0.33 -43.38
C THR A 611 -4.11 -0.44 -44.34
N ASN A 612 -5.02 0.24 -45.05
CA ASN A 612 -5.76 -0.38 -46.15
C ASN A 612 -5.59 0.46 -47.42
N ILE A 613 -4.63 0.08 -48.27
CA ILE A 613 -4.73 0.04 -49.75
C ILE A 613 -3.40 -0.50 -50.35
N THR A 614 -3.58 -1.50 -51.22
CA THR A 614 -2.70 -2.07 -52.26
C THR A 614 -1.56 -3.05 -51.91
N GLU A 615 -1.89 -4.32 -52.19
CA GLU A 615 -1.00 -5.34 -52.73
C GLU A 615 -0.31 -4.89 -54.04
N ALA A 616 0.97 -5.22 -54.21
CA ALA A 616 1.55 -5.92 -55.37
C ALA A 616 3.08 -5.66 -55.49
N ASN A 617 3.91 -6.60 -55.05
CA ASN A 617 4.75 -7.39 -55.96
C ASN A 617 5.74 -8.31 -55.22
N ALA A 618 5.92 -9.48 -55.82
CA ALA A 618 6.51 -10.67 -55.25
C ALA A 618 8.00 -10.87 -55.60
N LYS A 619 8.60 -11.79 -54.82
CA LYS A 619 9.80 -12.62 -55.08
C LYS A 619 11.18 -11.99 -54.80
N LYS A 620 11.88 -12.54 -53.78
CA LYS A 620 12.70 -13.77 -53.91
C LYS A 620 13.15 -14.29 -52.54
N GLN A 621 12.81 -15.54 -52.25
CA GLN A 621 13.45 -16.41 -51.28
C GLN A 621 14.78 -16.94 -51.84
N GLN A 622 15.79 -17.12 -50.99
CA GLN A 622 16.61 -18.34 -50.97
C GLN A 622 17.29 -18.56 -49.61
N CYS A 623 17.51 -19.84 -49.32
CA CYS A 623 17.59 -20.46 -48.01
C CYS A 623 18.97 -20.49 -47.33
N LYS A 624 18.90 -20.67 -46.00
CA LYS A 624 19.82 -21.20 -44.96
C LYS A 624 21.02 -22.07 -45.44
N PRO A 625 22.06 -22.23 -44.57
CA PRO A 625 22.07 -23.42 -43.72
C PRO A 625 22.41 -23.16 -42.23
N GLU A 626 21.89 -24.05 -41.39
CA GLU A 626 22.23 -24.23 -39.97
C GLU A 626 23.66 -24.78 -39.79
N GLY A 627 24.31 -24.36 -38.69
CA GLY A 627 25.56 -24.91 -38.18
C GLY A 627 25.75 -24.50 -36.72
N SER A 628 26.07 -25.48 -35.87
CA SER A 628 25.94 -25.51 -34.40
C SER A 628 27.14 -24.91 -33.62
N PRO A 629 27.24 -25.17 -32.30
CA PRO A 629 27.08 -24.22 -31.20
C PRO A 629 28.39 -23.54 -30.75
N LYS A 630 28.34 -22.27 -30.34
CA LYS A 630 29.46 -21.60 -29.64
C LYS A 630 29.04 -21.03 -28.28
N ALA A 631 29.73 -21.56 -27.27
CA ALA A 631 30.01 -21.11 -25.90
C ALA A 631 29.28 -19.90 -25.30
N LYS A 632 28.89 -20.06 -24.03
CA LYS A 632 28.50 -19.01 -23.07
C LYS A 632 29.38 -17.75 -23.23
N PRO A 633 28.83 -16.53 -23.26
CA PRO A 633 29.62 -15.35 -22.99
C PRO A 633 29.95 -15.35 -21.49
N THR A 634 31.23 -15.52 -21.17
CA THR A 634 31.81 -15.06 -19.92
C THR A 634 31.51 -13.56 -19.79
N GLU A 635 30.96 -13.12 -18.66
CA GLU A 635 30.78 -11.70 -18.38
C GLU A 635 32.14 -11.00 -18.41
N THR A 636 32.40 -10.22 -19.46
CA THR A 636 33.54 -9.30 -19.49
C THR A 636 33.30 -8.20 -18.45
N GLU A 637 34.10 -8.21 -17.40
CA GLU A 637 34.19 -7.19 -16.37
C GLU A 637 34.47 -5.81 -16.98
N ILE A 638 33.72 -4.78 -16.58
CA ILE A 638 33.90 -3.41 -17.09
C ILE A 638 34.96 -2.72 -16.22
N PRO A 639 36.10 -2.27 -16.79
CA PRO A 639 37.17 -1.69 -15.98
C PRO A 639 36.82 -0.27 -15.51
N ILE A 640 37.15 0.05 -14.26
CA ILE A 640 36.99 1.39 -13.65
C ILE A 640 37.72 2.51 -14.42
N THR A 641 38.74 2.16 -15.20
CA THR A 641 39.52 3.11 -16.02
C THR A 641 38.70 3.80 -17.09
N LYS A 642 37.48 3.32 -17.38
CA LYS A 642 36.51 4.03 -18.24
C LYS A 642 35.89 5.27 -17.59
N LEU A 643 35.91 5.37 -16.26
CA LEU A 643 35.41 6.53 -15.52
C LEU A 643 36.48 7.63 -15.49
N ASP A 644 36.04 8.88 -15.66
CA ASP A 644 36.86 10.08 -15.51
C ASP A 644 36.58 10.72 -14.14
N ILE A 645 37.23 10.21 -13.09
CA ILE A 645 37.13 10.75 -11.74
C ILE A 645 38.31 11.70 -11.51
N ARG A 646 38.01 12.96 -11.15
CA ARG A 646 39.01 14.01 -10.93
C ARG A 646 38.84 14.69 -9.58
N VAL A 647 39.91 15.32 -9.10
CA VAL A 647 39.90 16.24 -7.97
C VAL A 647 39.26 17.56 -8.41
N GLY A 648 38.07 17.87 -7.90
CA GLY A 648 37.36 19.12 -8.14
C GLY A 648 37.45 20.09 -6.96
N LEU A 649 37.47 21.39 -7.21
CA LEU A 649 37.37 22.45 -6.19
C LEU A 649 36.05 23.20 -6.34
N ILE A 650 35.20 23.18 -5.32
CA ILE A 650 33.92 23.91 -5.31
C ILE A 650 34.22 25.40 -5.17
N LYS A 651 34.12 26.16 -6.26
CA LYS A 651 34.35 27.62 -6.29
C LYS A 651 33.14 28.39 -5.78
N LYS A 652 31.96 27.87 -5.99
CA LYS A 652 30.70 28.49 -5.55
C LYS A 652 29.65 27.41 -5.33
N VAL A 653 28.86 27.56 -4.28
CA VAL A 653 27.72 26.71 -3.97
C VAL A 653 26.53 27.57 -3.52
N GLN A 654 25.35 27.24 -4.02
CA GLN A 654 24.11 27.89 -3.61
C GLN A 654 22.97 26.86 -3.57
N LYS A 655 21.95 27.10 -2.74
CA LYS A 655 20.73 26.28 -2.77
C LYS A 655 20.03 26.44 -4.11
N HIS A 656 19.46 25.36 -4.63
CA HIS A 656 18.71 25.38 -5.87
C HIS A 656 17.46 26.27 -5.72
N PRO A 657 17.18 27.18 -6.66
CA PRO A 657 16.07 28.15 -6.54
C PRO A 657 14.70 27.49 -6.42
N ASP A 658 14.50 26.39 -7.16
CA ASP A 658 13.22 25.66 -7.22
C ASP A 658 13.24 24.29 -6.51
N ALA A 659 14.21 24.02 -5.63
CA ALA A 659 14.30 22.73 -4.93
C ALA A 659 15.03 22.80 -3.57
N ASP A 660 14.30 22.48 -2.50
CA ASP A 660 14.81 22.57 -1.10
C ASP A 660 15.87 21.52 -0.74
N SER A 661 16.04 20.48 -1.56
CA SER A 661 16.97 19.37 -1.31
C SER A 661 18.22 19.40 -2.18
N LEU A 662 18.38 20.39 -3.07
CA LEU A 662 19.45 20.42 -4.06
C LEU A 662 20.38 21.62 -3.88
N TYR A 663 21.68 21.38 -4.05
CA TYR A 663 22.67 22.42 -4.27
C TYR A 663 22.95 22.57 -5.76
N VAL A 664 23.39 23.77 -6.15
CA VAL A 664 23.98 24.07 -7.45
C VAL A 664 25.42 24.52 -7.19
N GLU A 665 26.38 23.72 -7.64
CA GLU A 665 27.81 23.97 -7.48
C GLU A 665 28.46 24.39 -8.80
N GLU A 666 29.40 25.33 -8.72
CA GLU A 666 30.38 25.60 -9.77
C GLU A 666 31.71 24.98 -9.36
N ILE A 667 32.09 23.87 -10.00
CA ILE A 667 33.26 23.08 -9.61
C ILE A 667 34.37 23.20 -10.66
N ASP A 668 35.55 23.63 -10.22
CA ASP A 668 36.77 23.65 -11.02
C ASP A 668 37.40 22.24 -11.02
N VAL A 669 37.44 21.61 -12.20
CA VAL A 669 38.01 20.26 -12.41
C VAL A 669 39.26 20.31 -13.29
N GLY A 670 39.97 21.45 -13.31
CA GLY A 670 41.18 21.67 -14.11
C GLY A 670 40.92 21.88 -15.61
N GLU A 671 39.71 22.33 -15.95
CA GLU A 671 39.31 22.74 -17.31
C GLU A 671 39.29 24.28 -17.41
N GLU A 672 39.20 24.83 -18.63
CA GLU A 672 39.16 26.30 -18.85
C GLU A 672 37.97 26.98 -18.15
N SER A 673 36.87 26.25 -17.94
CA SER A 673 35.66 26.73 -17.26
C SER A 673 35.23 25.78 -16.16
N THR A 674 34.63 26.31 -15.10
CA THR A 674 33.98 25.49 -14.07
C THR A 674 32.78 24.75 -14.64
N ARG A 675 32.49 23.58 -14.07
CA ARG A 675 31.28 22.80 -14.41
C ARG A 675 30.17 23.08 -13.42
N THR A 676 28.95 23.23 -13.93
CA THR A 676 27.74 23.24 -13.11
C THR A 676 27.41 21.83 -12.67
N VAL A 677 27.32 21.60 -11.37
CA VAL A 677 26.88 20.34 -10.76
C VAL A 677 25.63 20.62 -9.93
N VAL A 678 24.72 19.65 -9.91
CA VAL A 678 23.53 19.69 -9.05
C VAL A 678 23.56 18.45 -8.15
N SER A 679 23.66 18.66 -6.83
CA SER A 679 23.80 17.57 -5.85
C SER A 679 22.66 17.56 -4.84
N GLY A 680 22.31 16.37 -4.32
CA GLY A 680 21.28 16.17 -3.29
C GLY A 680 21.77 16.37 -1.85
N LEU A 681 22.81 17.18 -1.62
CA LEU A 681 23.55 17.20 -0.36
C LEU A 681 22.98 18.16 0.72
N VAL A 682 21.93 18.94 0.42
CA VAL A 682 21.38 19.97 1.33
C VAL A 682 20.96 19.43 2.70
N LYS A 683 20.48 18.19 2.75
CA LYS A 683 20.02 17.56 4.00
C LYS A 683 21.16 16.99 4.86
N TYR A 684 22.36 16.90 4.30
CA TYR A 684 23.46 16.14 4.87
C TYR A 684 24.68 16.99 5.16
N ILE A 685 24.97 17.98 4.32
CA ILE A 685 26.19 18.81 4.41
C ILE A 685 25.76 20.28 4.41
N PRO A 686 26.08 21.05 5.46
CA PRO A 686 25.82 22.48 5.50
C PRO A 686 26.53 23.25 4.37
N LEU A 687 25.97 24.39 3.95
CA LEU A 687 26.49 25.15 2.81
C LEU A 687 27.91 25.66 3.07
N GLU A 688 28.19 26.07 4.31
CA GLU A 688 29.48 26.53 4.78
C GLU A 688 30.59 25.46 4.68
N GLU A 689 30.23 24.18 4.77
CA GLU A 689 31.16 23.05 4.64
C GLU A 689 31.42 22.61 3.19
N MET A 690 30.64 23.16 2.25
CA MET A 690 30.75 22.87 0.81
C MET A 690 31.65 23.89 0.10
N GLN A 691 31.63 25.15 0.54
CA GLN A 691 32.34 26.24 -0.12
C GLN A 691 33.86 26.09 -0.01
N ASN A 692 34.58 26.25 -1.14
CA ASN A 692 36.05 26.12 -1.22
C ASN A 692 36.60 24.73 -0.83
N ARG A 693 35.77 23.68 -0.86
CA ARG A 693 36.17 22.31 -0.54
C ARG A 693 36.65 21.57 -1.80
N LYS A 694 37.69 20.73 -1.63
CA LYS A 694 38.11 19.78 -2.67
C LYS A 694 37.32 18.48 -2.53
N VAL A 695 36.88 17.91 -3.64
CA VAL A 695 36.01 16.73 -3.69
C VAL A 695 36.37 15.85 -4.89
N CYS A 696 36.04 14.55 -4.84
CA CYS A 696 36.14 13.68 -6.01
C CYS A 696 34.90 13.84 -6.91
N VAL A 697 35.12 14.04 -8.22
CA VAL A 697 34.07 14.38 -9.19
C VAL A 697 34.15 13.48 -10.41
N LEU A 698 33.03 12.85 -10.77
CA LEU A 698 32.89 12.07 -11.98
C LEU A 698 32.48 12.97 -13.16
N CYS A 699 33.36 13.08 -14.17
CA CYS A 699 33.32 14.10 -15.21
C CYS A 699 32.82 13.61 -16.58
N ASN A 700 32.74 12.31 -16.84
CA ASN A 700 32.37 11.80 -18.16
C ASN A 700 30.95 11.17 -18.22
N LEU A 701 30.07 11.51 -17.27
CA LEU A 701 28.64 11.19 -17.39
C LEU A 701 27.94 12.11 -18.40
N LYS A 702 26.88 11.59 -19.04
CA LYS A 702 26.01 12.43 -19.87
C LYS A 702 25.31 13.47 -18.98
N PRO A 703 25.30 14.77 -19.35
CA PRO A 703 24.65 15.78 -18.52
C PRO A 703 23.17 15.49 -18.28
N ALA A 704 22.73 15.65 -17.02
CA ALA A 704 21.37 15.39 -16.57
C ALA A 704 20.66 16.69 -16.20
N THR A 705 19.39 16.85 -16.55
CA THR A 705 18.61 18.03 -16.15
C THR A 705 17.88 17.73 -14.85
N MET A 706 18.20 18.48 -13.80
CA MET A 706 17.60 18.38 -12.47
C MET A 706 16.86 19.69 -12.18
N ARG A 707 15.53 19.63 -12.09
CA ARG A 707 14.66 20.78 -11.75
C ARG A 707 14.94 22.04 -12.60
N GLY A 708 15.30 21.84 -13.88
CA GLY A 708 15.53 22.91 -14.86
C GLY A 708 17.00 23.32 -15.02
N ILE A 709 17.91 22.88 -14.14
CA ILE A 709 19.35 23.14 -14.24
C ILE A 709 20.07 21.89 -14.73
N LYS A 710 21.01 22.06 -15.66
CA LYS A 710 21.78 20.96 -16.25
C LYS A 710 23.03 20.68 -15.42
N SER A 711 23.12 19.49 -14.83
CA SER A 711 24.31 18.99 -14.14
C SER A 711 25.27 18.34 -15.15
N HIS A 712 26.51 18.82 -15.19
CA HIS A 712 27.56 18.43 -16.14
C HIS A 712 28.62 17.49 -15.56
N ALA A 713 28.50 17.16 -14.27
CA ALA A 713 29.33 16.18 -13.57
C ALA A 713 28.58 15.70 -12.32
N MET A 714 29.20 14.83 -11.53
CA MET A 714 28.61 14.31 -10.29
C MET A 714 29.66 14.28 -9.18
N VAL A 715 29.33 14.82 -8.01
CA VAL A 715 30.18 14.73 -6.81
C VAL A 715 30.01 13.34 -6.20
N LEU A 716 31.12 12.68 -5.87
CA LEU A 716 31.12 11.37 -5.21
C LEU A 716 30.98 11.53 -3.69
N ALA A 717 30.01 10.81 -3.12
CA ALA A 717 29.77 10.80 -1.68
C ALA A 717 29.58 9.37 -1.16
N ALA A 718 30.15 9.08 0.01
CA ALA A 718 29.87 7.87 0.75
C ALA A 718 28.60 8.02 1.56
N SER A 719 27.87 6.93 1.73
CA SER A 719 26.67 6.91 2.54
C SER A 719 26.58 5.65 3.39
N SER A 720 26.03 5.79 4.60
CA SER A 720 25.78 4.66 5.49
C SER A 720 24.74 3.70 4.93
N ASP A 721 24.74 2.45 5.38
CA ASP A 721 23.82 1.39 4.91
C ASP A 721 22.33 1.75 4.96
N ASN A 722 21.93 2.52 5.98
CA ASN A 722 20.57 3.01 6.18
C ASN A 722 20.32 4.40 5.56
N HIS A 723 21.28 4.94 4.82
CA HIS A 723 21.25 6.28 4.21
C HIS A 723 21.04 7.44 5.21
N SER A 724 21.21 7.22 6.51
CA SER A 724 21.02 8.26 7.53
C SER A 724 22.15 9.29 7.55
N LYS A 725 23.33 8.94 7.03
CA LYS A 725 24.50 9.82 6.91
C LYS A 725 25.08 9.78 5.50
N VAL A 726 25.54 10.93 5.02
CA VAL A 726 26.23 11.10 3.73
C VAL A 726 27.43 12.01 3.94
N GLU A 727 28.59 11.63 3.42
CA GLU A 727 29.85 12.39 3.49
C GLU A 727 30.51 12.44 2.11
N MET A 728 31.14 13.56 1.75
CA MET A 728 31.87 13.64 0.49
C MET A 728 33.17 12.83 0.55
N VAL A 729 33.59 12.31 -0.61
CA VAL A 729 34.90 11.68 -0.77
C VAL A 729 35.95 12.78 -0.96
N ASP A 730 36.70 13.07 0.09
CA ASP A 730 37.69 14.13 0.15
C ASP A 730 39.07 13.64 -0.35
N PRO A 731 39.65 14.26 -1.38
CA PRO A 731 41.05 14.03 -1.74
C PRO A 731 41.99 14.73 -0.75
N PRO A 732 43.28 14.34 -0.68
CA PRO A 732 44.27 15.01 0.17
C PRO A 732 44.33 16.52 -0.10
N ALA A 733 44.53 17.33 0.94
CA ALA A 733 44.55 18.79 0.83
C ALA A 733 45.60 19.30 -0.18
N SER A 734 46.73 18.60 -0.33
CA SER A 734 47.80 18.89 -1.29
C SER A 734 47.58 18.36 -2.71
N ALA A 735 46.50 17.60 -2.98
CA ALA A 735 46.19 17.09 -4.32
C ALA A 735 45.92 18.22 -5.32
N ALA A 736 46.38 18.10 -6.56
CA ALA A 736 46.20 19.15 -7.57
C ALA A 736 44.75 19.16 -8.10
N VAL A 737 44.18 20.36 -8.33
CA VAL A 737 42.84 20.47 -8.94
C VAL A 737 42.90 20.00 -10.39
N GLY A 738 41.94 19.17 -10.79
CA GLY A 738 41.88 18.50 -12.08
C GLY A 738 42.72 17.25 -12.22
N GLU A 739 43.46 16.88 -11.17
CA GLU A 739 44.20 15.62 -11.14
C GLU A 739 43.24 14.43 -11.20
N ARG A 740 43.58 13.43 -12.03
CA ARG A 740 42.80 12.21 -12.17
C ARG A 740 43.04 11.27 -10.98
N VAL A 741 41.97 10.74 -10.41
CA VAL A 741 42.04 9.68 -9.41
C VAL A 741 42.42 8.37 -10.08
N THR A 742 43.42 7.69 -9.51
CA THR A 742 44.01 6.46 -10.05
C THR A 742 43.78 5.28 -9.11
N PHE A 743 43.90 4.06 -9.64
CA PHE A 743 43.65 2.82 -8.91
C PHE A 743 44.79 1.85 -9.22
N SER A 744 45.51 1.38 -8.19
CA SER A 744 46.64 0.46 -8.38
C SER A 744 46.19 -0.82 -9.11
N GLY A 745 46.93 -1.24 -10.13
CA GLY A 745 46.58 -2.42 -10.94
C GLY A 745 45.61 -2.14 -12.10
N TYR A 746 45.06 -0.93 -12.21
CA TYR A 746 44.20 -0.54 -13.33
C TYR A 746 44.87 0.56 -14.17
N SER A 747 45.05 0.31 -15.47
CA SER A 747 45.58 1.29 -16.42
C SER A 747 44.66 1.42 -17.64
N GLY A 748 44.47 2.65 -18.13
CA GLY A 748 43.61 2.94 -19.28
C GLY A 748 43.12 4.39 -19.30
N GLU A 749 42.70 4.84 -20.49
CA GLU A 749 42.12 6.17 -20.70
C GLU A 749 40.60 6.17 -20.45
N PRO A 750 40.02 7.27 -19.93
CA PRO A 750 38.60 7.34 -19.69
C PRO A 750 37.82 7.45 -21.01
N ASP A 751 36.58 6.98 -21.01
CA ASP A 751 35.67 7.21 -22.13
C ASP A 751 35.36 8.71 -22.24
N SER A 752 35.27 9.26 -23.45
CA SER A 752 34.97 10.68 -23.65
C SER A 752 33.61 11.09 -23.07
N ILE A 753 32.60 10.22 -23.22
CA ILE A 753 31.28 10.30 -22.56
C ILE A 753 30.78 8.86 -22.35
N ILE A 754 30.37 8.53 -21.14
CA ILE A 754 29.75 7.25 -20.80
C ILE A 754 28.32 7.20 -21.36
N SER A 755 28.03 6.17 -22.15
CA SER A 755 26.69 5.92 -22.68
C SER A 755 25.75 5.42 -21.59
N ALA A 756 24.59 6.05 -21.43
CA ALA A 756 23.54 5.57 -20.51
C ALA A 756 23.04 4.14 -20.83
N LYS A 757 23.25 3.67 -22.07
CA LYS A 757 22.89 2.29 -22.48
C LYS A 757 23.88 1.23 -22.01
N SER A 758 25.13 1.61 -21.74
CA SER A 758 26.17 0.63 -21.35
C SER A 758 26.21 0.36 -19.84
N LYS A 759 25.42 1.08 -19.04
CA LYS A 759 25.32 0.96 -17.57
C LYS A 759 26.71 0.89 -16.88
N VAL A 760 27.70 1.62 -17.41
CA VAL A 760 29.11 1.51 -16.98
C VAL A 760 29.29 2.02 -15.56
N TRP A 761 28.69 3.17 -15.25
CA TRP A 761 28.73 3.73 -13.89
C TRP A 761 28.05 2.79 -12.90
N GLU A 762 26.84 2.33 -13.21
CA GLU A 762 26.03 1.48 -12.33
C GLU A 762 26.70 0.13 -12.05
N LYS A 763 27.47 -0.42 -13.00
CA LYS A 763 28.22 -1.66 -12.77
C LYS A 763 29.49 -1.45 -11.97
N VAL A 764 30.21 -0.34 -12.18
CA VAL A 764 31.46 -0.05 -11.48
C VAL A 764 31.20 0.45 -10.05
N GLN A 765 30.12 1.21 -9.85
CA GLN A 765 29.73 1.78 -8.56
C GLN A 765 29.37 0.71 -7.52
N LEU A 766 28.86 -0.46 -7.93
CA LEU A 766 28.55 -1.57 -7.02
C LEU A 766 29.77 -2.07 -6.22
N ASP A 767 30.97 -1.89 -6.77
CA ASP A 767 32.22 -2.30 -6.15
C ASP A 767 32.92 -1.13 -5.42
N MET A 768 32.32 0.07 -5.39
CA MET A 768 32.85 1.25 -4.72
C MET A 768 32.32 1.37 -3.29
N HIS A 769 33.22 1.38 -2.32
CA HIS A 769 32.89 1.45 -0.90
C HIS A 769 33.97 2.19 -0.11
N THR A 770 33.71 2.50 1.16
CA THR A 770 34.75 2.96 2.10
C THR A 770 35.21 1.82 2.99
N ASP A 771 36.50 1.72 3.28
CA ASP A 771 37.03 0.66 4.16
C ASP A 771 36.96 1.03 5.65
N ALA A 772 37.50 0.17 6.52
CA ALA A 772 37.53 0.38 7.97
C ALA A 772 38.41 1.59 8.38
N GLU A 773 39.37 1.96 7.54
CA GLU A 773 40.29 3.08 7.69
C GLU A 773 39.77 4.38 7.05
N LEU A 774 38.49 4.39 6.65
CA LEU A 774 37.77 5.51 6.03
C LEU A 774 38.30 5.91 4.65
N VAL A 775 39.01 5.01 3.98
CA VAL A 775 39.55 5.21 2.63
C VAL A 775 38.51 4.82 1.60
N ALA A 776 38.35 5.63 0.56
CA ALA A 776 37.51 5.29 -0.58
C ALA A 776 38.21 4.23 -1.45
N CYS A 777 37.50 3.14 -1.76
CA CYS A 777 38.03 1.95 -2.42
C CYS A 777 37.12 1.49 -3.57
N TYR A 778 37.72 0.93 -4.62
CA TYR A 778 37.05 0.14 -5.66
C TYR A 778 37.64 -1.26 -5.65
N LYS A 779 36.84 -2.29 -5.36
CA LYS A 779 37.33 -3.68 -5.18
C LYS A 779 38.54 -3.76 -4.25
N ASP A 780 38.44 -3.09 -3.10
CA ASP A 780 39.50 -3.00 -2.09
C ASP A 780 40.79 -2.27 -2.55
N VAL A 781 40.76 -1.62 -3.72
CA VAL A 781 41.85 -0.76 -4.21
C VAL A 781 41.55 0.71 -3.91
N PRO A 782 42.42 1.41 -3.17
CA PRO A 782 42.22 2.81 -2.80
C PRO A 782 42.13 3.77 -4.00
N PHE A 783 41.32 4.80 -3.83
CA PHE A 783 41.28 5.99 -4.68
C PHE A 783 42.57 6.79 -4.41
N MET A 784 43.47 6.84 -5.40
CA MET A 784 44.80 7.44 -5.25
C MET A 784 44.94 8.75 -6.02
N THR A 785 45.55 9.73 -5.38
CA THR A 785 46.16 10.92 -6.01
C THR A 785 47.67 10.90 -5.79
N SER A 786 48.41 11.76 -6.49
CA SER A 786 49.83 12.04 -6.28
C SER A 786 50.14 12.50 -4.85
N ALA A 787 49.16 13.08 -4.16
CA ALA A 787 49.26 13.52 -2.78
C ALA A 787 48.82 12.48 -1.73
N GLY A 788 48.32 11.31 -2.14
CA GLY A 788 47.85 10.24 -1.25
C GLY A 788 46.42 9.78 -1.51
N VAL A 789 45.86 9.01 -0.57
CA VAL A 789 44.53 8.39 -0.66
C VAL A 789 43.38 9.37 -0.43
N CYS A 790 42.27 9.17 -1.13
CA CYS A 790 41.00 9.88 -0.87
C CYS A 790 40.24 9.21 0.29
N LYS A 791 39.66 10.02 1.19
CA LYS A 791 39.03 9.55 2.42
C LYS A 791 37.67 10.17 2.66
N VAL A 792 36.93 9.60 3.61
CA VAL A 792 35.74 10.19 4.21
C VAL A 792 35.98 10.50 5.69
N SER A 793 35.07 11.23 6.31
CA SER A 793 35.29 11.74 7.68
C SER A 793 35.00 10.70 8.76
N SER A 794 34.00 9.84 8.57
CA SER A 794 33.61 8.83 9.57
C SER A 794 32.77 7.64 9.06
N ILE A 795 32.36 7.61 7.80
CA ILE A 795 31.59 6.48 7.25
C ILE A 795 32.56 5.33 6.89
N ALA A 796 32.67 4.32 7.75
CA ALA A 796 33.35 3.05 7.43
C ALA A 796 32.36 2.06 6.80
N ASN A 797 32.81 1.25 5.85
CA ASN A 797 32.01 0.26 5.12
C ASN A 797 30.77 0.85 4.42
N GLY A 798 30.83 2.12 4.03
CA GLY A 798 29.73 2.81 3.34
C GLY A 798 29.80 2.63 1.83
N ILE A 799 28.67 2.84 1.16
CA ILE A 799 28.56 2.77 -0.29
C ILE A 799 28.88 4.14 -0.90
N ILE A 800 29.81 4.20 -1.86
CA ILE A 800 30.14 5.42 -2.59
C ILE A 800 29.22 5.54 -3.81
N ARG A 801 28.61 6.71 -4.01
CA ARG A 801 27.66 6.99 -5.08
C ARG A 801 27.74 8.42 -5.59
#